data_AF-A0A2E0BW18-F1
#
_entry.id   AF-A0A2E0BW18-F1
#
_cell.length_a   1.000
_cell.length_b   1.000
_cell.length_c   1.000
_cell.angle_alpha   90.00
_cell.angle_beta   90.00
_cell.angle_gamma   90.00
#
_symmetry.space_group_name_H-M   'P 1'
#
loop_
_entity.id
_entity.type
_entity.pdbx_description
1 polymer ?
#
loop_
_entity_poly.entity_id
_entity_poly.type
_entity_poly.pdbx_seq_one_letter_code
_entity_poly.pdbx_strand_id
1 'polypeptide(L)'
;MGNEKLIAGAVIILLNLVVLAPIATSMVEDAVDDNFETYPYDSACADSDCTTAKEDWATSTSTRTYYAWNLTNADEVMAGGEANYEELGPFEYDITYTRNIIDFDRTAGTLTYDESKVFTCSETSPNDCNTMITQLNIPFQPQVVGATGLAIDGVMDTTKAGFTAGAINNEMTSFSAGKVTAEWVTNTMAGGYVAFTDGQTTDAANASIAIGTSWYDQFDAFFAATNGSGMNNMPGFPPTVTYTQAIQGQQAQAGGVTFAGNASITDLTYAFDSAVMPTGEDVSLTGMVGVMALAGHCLAFPISTYDDVMADAGNGFVNVGTMQRAGIWGYTVMASETMPDINATIANDWAVCFGIGGMFGNVFGGGDADWFTDQTGTAVDASTRMMNYLGVDIDNAVAMNLLFGGQGTDEPTGILATNEAGTSFGLATFMGMDAPDAMTAYGLDATQYGVIATWVGGWLSSASALPMVLLGGTGTITAEEFVNITFGDSDPINGGYLDNSLNLGGAWGTALVPASEGAPSIALDAAVSGNILYGPLGLTTRTGATLFLYGELTGMTPPIDLATMQPGAPVEWNATTVSAIYGVDANAANALRALMMSVIYDDFVPGLLVDSFGSSGQYMTMPLNNWLYGWFDPVGMMIASDPTAPSAGWAKLETNETFYGSGGVSTGPATVYTMCTGHNPDCEKGEAVSEDGSEFLSWRNTEMMNGTYGLVTTQSLAGTTGGFLTGSGDLVDAGGYAVTEVKCSGTGEVKGIPVDECSASVEPTTNPITAKLIKQFSLLDALTPALPVYFGAEINMQSEQLSGLIIAGDSTSTFYLDTRTGTDLASTPTMDDLQPVFQIVQGSEIADDDAEDMESAIVQNQEYMGWWMNFDNGFDYVALLLYIGGAALIIMHYVMTGKKEDDLTQ
;
A
#
# COMPACT_ATOMS: atom_id res chain seq x y z
N MET A 1 16.93 4.96 -101.13
CA MET A 1 17.71 3.94 -100.42
C MET A 1 18.80 4.48 -99.48
N GLY A 2 19.46 5.63 -99.70
CA GLY A 2 20.42 6.18 -98.73
C GLY A 2 19.77 6.65 -97.42
N ASN A 3 18.82 7.58 -97.51
CA ASN A 3 18.16 8.18 -96.34
C ASN A 3 17.23 7.24 -95.56
N GLU A 4 16.76 6.15 -96.17
CA GLU A 4 15.88 5.18 -95.50
C GLU A 4 16.54 4.51 -94.30
N LYS A 5 17.86 4.26 -94.34
CA LYS A 5 18.59 3.62 -93.22
C LYS A 5 18.89 4.58 -92.07
N LEU A 6 19.16 5.86 -92.39
CA LEU A 6 19.31 6.92 -91.40
C LEU A 6 17.97 7.19 -90.70
N ILE A 7 16.88 7.30 -91.48
CA ILE A 7 15.53 7.51 -90.96
C ILE A 7 15.08 6.30 -90.14
N ALA A 8 15.31 5.07 -90.61
CA ALA A 8 14.97 3.86 -89.86
C ALA A 8 15.78 3.75 -88.54
N GLY A 9 17.09 4.02 -88.56
CA GLY A 9 17.90 4.02 -87.35
C GLY A 9 17.49 5.12 -86.36
N ALA A 10 17.19 6.32 -86.84
CA ALA A 10 16.69 7.42 -86.01
C ALA A 10 15.28 7.15 -85.46
N VAL A 11 14.39 6.53 -86.24
CA VAL A 11 13.04 6.14 -85.80
C VAL A 11 13.09 5.01 -84.78
N ILE A 12 14.01 4.06 -84.89
CA ILE A 12 14.19 2.99 -83.90
C ILE A 12 14.70 3.56 -82.57
N ILE A 13 15.65 4.49 -82.62
CA ILE A 13 16.12 5.20 -81.41
C ILE A 13 15.02 6.09 -80.83
N LEU A 14 14.26 6.82 -81.67
CA LEU A 14 13.12 7.63 -81.24
C LEU A 14 11.96 6.80 -80.69
N LEU A 15 11.71 5.60 -81.21
CA LEU A 15 10.73 4.67 -80.65
C LEU A 15 11.14 4.26 -79.23
N ASN A 16 12.45 4.04 -79.02
CA ASN A 16 12.97 3.74 -77.70
C ASN A 16 12.80 4.90 -76.72
N LEU A 17 13.04 6.14 -77.19
CA LEU A 17 12.97 7.35 -76.36
C LEU A 17 11.54 7.88 -76.11
N VAL A 18 10.67 7.87 -77.13
CA VAL A 18 9.38 8.56 -77.09
C VAL A 18 8.23 7.62 -76.76
N VAL A 19 8.42 6.30 -76.93
CA VAL A 19 7.38 5.30 -76.69
C VAL A 19 7.79 4.31 -75.62
N LEU A 20 8.96 3.68 -75.74
CA LEU A 20 9.36 2.64 -74.79
C LEU A 20 9.81 3.21 -73.44
N ALA A 21 10.57 4.32 -73.40
CA ALA A 21 10.95 4.93 -72.12
C ALA A 21 9.72 5.38 -71.30
N PRO A 22 8.70 6.09 -71.84
CA PRO A 22 7.49 6.40 -71.08
C PRO A 22 6.68 5.18 -70.66
N ILE A 23 6.65 4.11 -71.46
CA ILE A 23 5.99 2.85 -71.10
C ILE A 23 6.74 2.15 -69.97
N ALA A 24 8.07 2.08 -70.05
CA ALA A 24 8.93 1.51 -69.02
C ALA A 24 8.73 2.26 -67.70
N THR A 25 8.82 3.60 -67.72
CA THR A 25 8.56 4.44 -66.53
C THR A 25 7.16 4.21 -65.95
N SER A 26 6.10 4.13 -66.78
CA SER A 26 4.74 3.85 -66.28
C SER A 26 4.55 2.42 -65.77
N MET A 27 5.36 1.46 -66.23
CA MET A 27 5.31 0.09 -65.74
C MET A 27 6.08 -0.08 -64.42
N VAL A 28 6.97 0.87 -64.06
CA VAL A 28 7.67 0.83 -62.77
C VAL A 28 6.69 1.05 -61.63
N GLU A 29 5.77 2.00 -61.74
CA GLU A 29 4.74 2.24 -60.71
C GLU A 29 3.91 0.97 -60.45
N ASP A 30 3.33 0.38 -61.51
CA ASP A 30 2.57 -0.88 -61.41
C ASP A 30 3.43 -2.05 -60.86
N ALA A 31 4.70 -2.15 -61.26
CA ALA A 31 5.59 -3.22 -60.81
C ALA A 31 6.06 -3.05 -59.35
N VAL A 32 6.22 -1.81 -58.88
CA VAL A 32 6.52 -1.51 -57.48
C VAL A 32 5.30 -1.80 -56.63
N ASP A 33 4.11 -1.38 -57.06
CA ASP A 33 2.86 -1.72 -56.37
C ASP A 33 2.68 -3.25 -56.25
N ASP A 34 2.87 -4.00 -57.35
CA ASP A 34 2.81 -5.47 -57.34
C ASP A 34 3.89 -6.11 -56.45
N ASN A 35 5.13 -5.61 -56.46
CA ASN A 35 6.24 -6.17 -55.68
C ASN A 35 6.10 -5.90 -54.17
N PHE A 36 5.47 -4.80 -53.79
CA PHE A 36 5.29 -4.40 -52.39
C PHE A 36 3.89 -4.65 -51.84
N GLU A 37 2.96 -5.17 -52.65
CA GLU A 37 1.56 -5.46 -52.26
C GLU A 37 1.50 -6.33 -51.01
N THR A 38 2.32 -7.37 -50.92
CA THR A 38 2.37 -8.32 -49.79
C THR A 38 3.69 -8.33 -49.03
N TYR A 39 4.46 -7.24 -49.10
CA TYR A 39 5.82 -7.18 -48.56
C TYR A 39 5.98 -7.63 -47.09
N PRO A 40 5.09 -7.27 -46.13
CA PRO A 40 5.21 -7.77 -44.76
C PRO A 40 5.11 -9.29 -44.65
N TYR A 41 4.31 -9.92 -45.52
CA TYR A 41 4.25 -11.39 -45.61
C TYR A 41 5.49 -11.93 -46.33
N ASP A 42 5.90 -11.34 -47.44
CA ASP A 42 7.04 -11.84 -48.23
C ASP A 42 8.37 -11.70 -47.48
N SER A 43 8.51 -10.71 -46.60
CA SER A 43 9.68 -10.54 -45.73
C SER A 43 9.69 -11.52 -44.55
N ALA A 44 8.53 -11.85 -43.98
CA ALA A 44 8.44 -12.72 -42.82
C ALA A 44 8.44 -14.22 -43.17
N CYS A 45 7.70 -14.62 -44.21
CA CYS A 45 7.33 -16.01 -44.45
C CYS A 45 8.29 -16.71 -45.42
N ALA A 46 8.82 -17.88 -45.03
CA ALA A 46 9.68 -18.71 -45.89
C ALA A 46 8.88 -19.73 -46.75
N ASP A 47 7.60 -19.94 -46.43
CA ASP A 47 6.69 -20.85 -47.14
C ASP A 47 5.32 -20.20 -47.42
N SER A 48 4.54 -20.80 -48.34
CA SER A 48 3.28 -20.23 -48.82
C SER A 48 2.14 -20.21 -47.79
N ASP A 49 2.25 -21.02 -46.74
CA ASP A 49 1.26 -21.11 -45.67
C ASP A 49 1.70 -20.28 -44.44
N CYS A 50 2.84 -19.57 -44.55
CA CYS A 50 3.49 -18.80 -43.50
C CYS A 50 3.65 -19.57 -42.17
N THR A 51 3.98 -20.86 -42.24
CA THR A 51 4.23 -21.67 -41.03
C THR A 51 5.67 -21.59 -40.54
N THR A 52 6.58 -21.16 -41.41
CA THR A 52 8.02 -21.01 -41.15
C THR A 52 8.44 -19.59 -41.45
N ALA A 53 9.12 -18.95 -40.50
CA ALA A 53 9.71 -17.64 -40.68
C ALA A 53 11.03 -17.71 -41.46
N LYS A 54 11.37 -16.68 -42.23
CA LYS A 54 12.73 -16.52 -42.78
C LYS A 54 13.72 -16.27 -41.65
N GLU A 55 14.96 -16.75 -41.80
CA GLU A 55 15.97 -16.74 -40.72
C GLU A 55 16.35 -15.32 -40.27
N ASP A 56 16.50 -14.40 -41.22
CA ASP A 56 16.79 -12.98 -41.04
C ASP A 56 15.64 -12.17 -40.43
N TRP A 57 14.40 -12.59 -40.65
CA TRP A 57 13.23 -12.00 -39.99
C TRP A 57 13.00 -12.58 -38.58
N ALA A 58 13.12 -13.91 -38.46
CA ALA A 58 12.96 -14.66 -37.22
C ALA A 58 14.00 -14.25 -36.17
N THR A 59 15.19 -13.85 -36.60
CA THR A 59 16.21 -13.30 -35.71
C THR A 59 16.91 -12.13 -36.38
N SER A 60 16.75 -10.95 -35.79
CA SER A 60 17.38 -9.72 -36.27
C SER A 60 18.08 -8.99 -35.13
N THR A 61 19.09 -8.18 -35.46
CA THR A 61 19.81 -7.36 -34.47
C THR A 61 19.76 -5.89 -34.86
N SER A 62 19.49 -5.00 -33.91
CA SER A 62 19.57 -3.55 -34.09
C SER A 62 20.35 -2.90 -32.96
N THR A 63 20.92 -1.73 -33.20
CA THR A 63 21.61 -0.95 -32.16
C THR A 63 20.69 0.14 -31.61
N ARG A 64 20.80 0.40 -30.30
CA ARG A 64 20.11 1.51 -29.62
C ARG A 64 21.07 2.20 -28.67
N THR A 65 20.97 3.52 -28.61
CA THR A 65 21.81 4.37 -27.78
C THR A 65 20.98 4.96 -26.64
N TYR A 66 21.52 4.92 -25.44
CA TYR A 66 20.87 5.47 -24.25
C TYR A 66 21.70 6.58 -23.61
N TYR A 67 20.99 7.54 -23.02
CA TYR A 67 21.54 8.57 -22.15
C TYR A 67 20.71 8.62 -20.87
N ALA A 68 21.38 8.84 -19.74
CA ALA A 68 20.74 8.94 -18.43
C ALA A 68 21.24 10.18 -17.70
N TRP A 69 20.35 10.91 -17.04
CA TRP A 69 20.71 12.06 -16.21
C TRP A 69 20.85 11.61 -14.76
N ASN A 70 22.10 11.43 -14.34
CA ASN A 70 22.47 10.96 -13.01
C ASN A 70 22.28 12.06 -11.96
N LEU A 71 21.55 11.76 -10.88
CA LEU A 71 21.40 12.67 -9.75
C LEU A 71 22.66 12.65 -8.86
N THR A 72 23.38 13.76 -8.83
CA THR A 72 24.69 13.84 -8.14
C THR A 72 24.60 14.20 -6.65
N ASN A 73 23.46 14.72 -6.20
CA ASN A 73 23.25 15.22 -4.83
C ASN A 73 21.96 14.70 -4.17
N ALA A 74 21.66 13.40 -4.31
CA ALA A 74 20.42 12.80 -3.79
C ALA A 74 20.15 13.09 -2.31
N ASP A 75 21.17 13.04 -1.44
CA ASP A 75 21.01 13.36 -0.02
C ASP A 75 20.54 14.79 0.24
N GLU A 76 21.02 15.75 -0.57
CA GLU A 76 20.58 17.15 -0.48
C GLU A 76 19.14 17.32 -0.97
N VAL A 77 18.78 16.63 -2.06
CA VAL A 77 17.41 16.64 -2.60
C VAL A 77 16.41 16.05 -1.60
N MET A 78 16.74 14.91 -0.98
CA MET A 78 15.92 14.29 0.06
C MET A 78 15.78 15.18 1.30
N ALA A 79 16.70 16.13 1.52
CA ALA A 79 16.61 17.15 2.56
C ALA A 79 15.90 18.45 2.12
N GLY A 80 15.33 18.48 0.91
CA GLY A 80 14.62 19.64 0.34
C GLY A 80 15.47 20.61 -0.48
N GLY A 81 16.69 20.20 -0.88
CA GLY A 81 17.56 20.94 -1.78
C GLY A 81 17.20 20.80 -3.26
N GLU A 82 17.78 21.65 -4.11
CA GLU A 82 17.62 21.57 -5.57
C GLU A 82 18.42 20.41 -6.17
N ALA A 83 17.85 19.72 -7.17
CA ALA A 83 18.46 18.57 -7.81
C ALA A 83 19.53 18.97 -8.85
N ASN A 84 20.68 18.29 -8.82
CA ASN A 84 21.78 18.46 -9.76
C ASN A 84 21.98 17.21 -10.61
N TYR A 85 21.62 17.32 -11.89
CA TYR A 85 21.71 16.23 -12.85
C TYR A 85 22.95 16.34 -13.74
N GLU A 86 23.63 15.22 -13.94
CA GLU A 86 24.74 15.06 -14.88
C GLU A 86 24.34 14.07 -15.98
N GLU A 87 24.40 14.49 -17.24
CA GLU A 87 24.17 13.61 -18.38
C GLU A 87 25.30 12.59 -18.51
N LEU A 88 24.94 11.31 -18.54
CA LEU A 88 25.83 10.18 -18.79
C LEU A 88 25.40 9.48 -20.08
N GLY A 89 26.38 9.10 -20.90
CA GLY A 89 26.18 8.43 -22.18
C GLY A 89 27.19 8.92 -23.23
N PRO A 90 27.11 8.44 -24.48
CA PRO A 90 26.19 7.40 -24.94
C PRO A 90 26.51 6.01 -24.37
N PHE A 91 25.48 5.21 -24.10
CA PHE A 91 25.58 3.77 -23.84
C PHE A 91 24.95 3.02 -25.01
N GLU A 92 25.73 2.22 -25.73
CA GLU A 92 25.26 1.51 -26.92
C GLU A 92 24.89 0.06 -26.57
N TYR A 93 23.75 -0.40 -27.06
CA TYR A 93 23.26 -1.76 -26.87
C TYR A 93 22.90 -2.40 -28.20
N ASP A 94 23.26 -3.67 -28.34
CA ASP A 94 22.77 -4.54 -29.39
C ASP A 94 21.53 -5.28 -28.88
N ILE A 95 20.43 -5.10 -29.60
CA ILE A 95 19.12 -5.69 -29.31
C ILE A 95 18.92 -6.83 -30.29
N THR A 96 18.86 -8.06 -29.79
CA THR A 96 18.49 -9.23 -30.58
C THR A 96 17.00 -9.49 -30.43
N TYR A 97 16.26 -9.42 -31.53
CA TYR A 97 14.85 -9.77 -31.59
C TYR A 97 14.71 -11.22 -32.02
N THR A 98 13.86 -11.97 -31.35
CA THR A 98 13.47 -13.32 -31.76
C THR A 98 11.98 -13.33 -32.01
N ARG A 99 11.56 -13.73 -33.22
CA ARG A 99 10.16 -13.73 -33.65
C ARG A 99 9.71 -15.12 -34.07
N ASN A 100 8.53 -15.54 -33.60
CA ASN A 100 7.90 -16.78 -34.04
C ASN A 100 6.50 -16.49 -34.61
N ILE A 101 6.20 -17.03 -35.79
CA ILE A 101 4.87 -16.92 -36.38
C ILE A 101 3.89 -17.80 -35.60
N ILE A 102 2.77 -17.21 -35.21
CA ILE A 102 1.68 -17.86 -34.49
C ILE A 102 0.55 -18.23 -35.44
N ASP A 103 0.13 -17.28 -36.28
CA ASP A 103 -0.99 -17.47 -37.20
C ASP A 103 -0.89 -16.54 -38.42
N PHE A 104 -1.44 -16.98 -39.55
CA PHE A 104 -1.57 -16.19 -40.77
C PHE A 104 -2.98 -16.37 -41.36
N ASP A 105 -3.76 -15.30 -41.35
CA ASP A 105 -5.07 -15.27 -41.99
C ASP A 105 -4.98 -14.47 -43.30
N ARG A 106 -4.86 -15.21 -44.39
CA ARG A 106 -4.81 -14.63 -45.74
C ARG A 106 -6.08 -13.85 -46.12
N THR A 107 -7.25 -14.22 -45.58
CA THR A 107 -8.52 -13.57 -45.92
C THR A 107 -8.67 -12.25 -45.18
N ALA A 108 -8.33 -12.24 -43.88
CA ALA A 108 -8.26 -11.01 -43.11
C ALA A 108 -7.08 -10.14 -43.54
N GLY A 109 -6.04 -10.75 -44.11
CA GLY A 109 -4.80 -10.10 -44.52
C GLY A 109 -3.87 -9.85 -43.34
N THR A 110 -3.89 -10.67 -42.30
CA THR A 110 -3.16 -10.43 -41.05
C THR A 110 -2.13 -11.51 -40.74
N LEU A 111 -0.99 -11.10 -40.18
CA LEU A 111 0.06 -11.98 -39.65
C LEU A 111 0.20 -11.74 -38.15
N THR A 112 0.12 -12.81 -37.36
CA THR A 112 0.30 -12.79 -35.91
C THR A 112 1.59 -13.51 -35.52
N TYR A 113 2.42 -12.87 -34.70
CA TYR A 113 3.70 -13.39 -34.25
C TYR A 113 3.99 -12.98 -32.80
N ASP A 114 4.78 -13.78 -32.09
CA ASP A 114 5.41 -13.33 -30.84
C ASP A 114 6.78 -12.71 -31.10
N GLU A 115 7.19 -11.77 -30.26
CA GLU A 115 8.51 -11.18 -30.29
C GLU A 115 9.10 -11.10 -28.87
N SER A 116 10.30 -11.62 -28.69
CA SER A 116 11.13 -11.43 -27.50
C SER A 116 12.40 -10.66 -27.85
N LYS A 117 12.98 -9.99 -26.85
CA LYS A 117 14.15 -9.11 -27.02
C LYS A 117 15.23 -9.47 -26.03
N VAL A 118 16.48 -9.51 -26.48
CA VAL A 118 17.67 -9.64 -25.64
C VAL A 118 18.55 -8.42 -25.83
N PHE A 119 18.81 -7.70 -24.74
CA PHE A 119 19.66 -6.51 -24.74
C PHE A 119 21.06 -6.86 -24.25
N THR A 120 22.08 -6.56 -25.07
CA THR A 120 23.48 -6.76 -24.72
C THR A 120 24.23 -5.44 -24.85
N CYS A 121 25.05 -5.09 -23.86
CA CYS A 121 25.93 -3.92 -23.97
C CYS A 121 26.90 -4.14 -25.14
N SER A 122 26.92 -3.20 -26.09
CA SER A 122 27.77 -3.31 -27.27
C SER A 122 29.24 -3.29 -26.87
N GLU A 123 30.06 -4.13 -27.51
CA GLU A 123 31.52 -4.12 -27.33
C GLU A 123 32.17 -2.79 -27.75
N THR A 124 31.47 -2.01 -28.60
CA THR A 124 31.93 -0.70 -29.07
C THR A 124 31.37 0.47 -28.25
N SER A 125 30.52 0.20 -27.25
CA SER A 125 29.92 1.24 -26.43
C SER A 125 31.00 2.15 -25.82
N PRO A 126 30.92 3.48 -26.00
CA PRO A 126 31.90 4.42 -25.45
C PRO A 126 31.97 4.42 -23.92
N ASN A 127 30.87 4.03 -23.25
CA ASN A 127 30.75 3.97 -21.80
C ASN A 127 30.32 2.58 -21.34
N ASP A 128 30.73 2.17 -20.13
CA ASP A 128 30.35 0.88 -19.53
C ASP A 128 28.87 0.90 -19.13
N CYS A 129 28.08 -0.03 -19.67
CA CYS A 129 26.66 -0.19 -19.33
C CYS A 129 26.39 -0.58 -17.86
N ASN A 130 27.43 -0.94 -17.09
CA ASN A 130 27.36 -1.14 -15.64
C ASN A 130 27.76 0.09 -14.83
N THR A 131 27.89 1.26 -15.47
CA THR A 131 28.12 2.54 -14.76
C THR A 131 27.03 2.74 -13.71
N MET A 132 27.44 3.06 -12.48
CA MET A 132 26.53 3.35 -11.38
C MET A 132 25.84 4.68 -11.64
N ILE A 133 24.51 4.67 -11.59
CA ILE A 133 23.68 5.87 -11.70
C ILE A 133 22.78 5.95 -10.48
N THR A 134 22.49 7.17 -10.04
CA THR A 134 21.48 7.49 -9.06
C THR A 134 20.26 8.04 -9.78
N GLN A 135 19.13 7.37 -9.64
CA GLN A 135 17.88 7.69 -10.32
C GLN A 135 16.66 7.50 -9.43
N LEU A 136 15.51 7.99 -9.90
CA LEU A 136 14.21 7.78 -9.27
C LEU A 136 13.91 6.27 -9.12
N ASN A 137 13.54 5.87 -7.91
CA ASN A 137 12.94 4.57 -7.64
C ASN A 137 11.46 4.62 -8.02
N ILE A 138 11.16 4.26 -9.26
CA ILE A 138 9.83 4.41 -9.88
C ILE A 138 8.69 3.78 -9.04
N PRO A 139 8.83 2.57 -8.48
CA PRO A 139 7.84 1.97 -7.59
C PRO A 139 7.56 2.73 -6.29
N PHE A 140 8.53 3.49 -5.74
CA PHE A 140 8.48 3.93 -4.34
C PHE A 140 7.27 4.81 -4.01
N GLN A 141 7.09 5.93 -4.71
CA GLN A 141 6.00 6.86 -4.42
C GLN A 141 4.60 6.25 -4.67
N PRO A 142 4.37 5.49 -5.77
CA PRO A 142 3.15 4.69 -5.91
C PRO A 142 2.91 3.71 -4.75
N GLN A 143 3.96 3.09 -4.21
CA GLN A 143 3.87 2.22 -3.05
C GLN A 143 3.51 3.00 -1.78
N VAL A 144 4.03 4.21 -1.57
CA VAL A 144 3.64 5.07 -0.46
C VAL A 144 2.13 5.35 -0.50
N VAL A 145 1.60 5.75 -1.67
CA VAL A 145 0.16 5.97 -1.84
C VAL A 145 -0.63 4.68 -1.60
N GLY A 146 -0.18 3.56 -2.20
CA GLY A 146 -0.86 2.27 -2.12
C GLY A 146 -0.84 1.64 -0.72
N ALA A 147 0.20 1.90 0.07
CA ALA A 147 0.39 1.38 1.42
C ALA A 147 -0.30 2.23 2.48
N THR A 148 -0.64 3.50 2.20
CA THR A 148 -1.18 4.43 3.19
C THR A 148 -2.39 3.89 3.94
N GLY A 149 -3.38 3.29 3.25
CA GLY A 149 -4.55 2.72 3.92
C GLY A 149 -4.21 1.53 4.83
N LEU A 150 -3.32 0.64 4.38
CA LEU A 150 -2.85 -0.51 5.17
C LEU A 150 -2.03 -0.08 6.38
N ALA A 151 -1.25 1.00 6.23
CA ALA A 151 -0.45 1.57 7.31
C ALA A 151 -1.35 2.12 8.43
N ILE A 152 -2.43 2.83 8.08
CA ILE A 152 -3.41 3.30 9.05
C ILE A 152 -4.10 2.11 9.74
N ASP A 153 -4.51 1.11 8.97
CA ASP A 153 -5.12 -0.12 9.51
C ASP A 153 -4.19 -0.80 10.54
N GLY A 154 -2.91 -0.96 10.19
CA GLY A 154 -1.88 -1.51 11.08
C GLY A 154 -1.66 -0.70 12.36
N VAL A 155 -1.72 0.63 12.29
CA VAL A 155 -1.68 1.49 13.50
C VAL A 155 -2.92 1.29 14.37
N MET A 156 -4.11 1.18 13.77
CA MET A 156 -5.34 0.93 14.52
C MET A 156 -5.32 -0.46 15.17
N ASP A 157 -4.85 -1.49 14.47
CA ASP A 157 -4.67 -2.85 15.00
C ASP A 157 -3.63 -2.89 16.12
N THR A 158 -2.53 -2.14 16.00
CA THR A 158 -1.51 -2.01 17.05
C THR A 158 -2.09 -1.32 18.30
N THR A 159 -2.89 -0.27 18.11
CA THR A 159 -3.60 0.41 19.20
C THR A 159 -4.57 -0.55 19.90
N LYS A 160 -5.31 -1.34 19.12
CA LYS A 160 -6.22 -2.38 19.61
C LYS A 160 -5.48 -3.47 20.40
N ALA A 161 -4.34 -3.91 19.90
CA ALA A 161 -3.48 -4.89 20.57
C ALA A 161 -2.93 -4.34 21.89
N GLY A 162 -2.48 -3.08 21.92
CA GLY A 162 -1.99 -2.42 23.12
C GLY A 162 -3.07 -2.28 24.20
N PHE A 163 -4.28 -1.83 23.84
CA PHE A 163 -5.41 -1.82 24.76
C PHE A 163 -5.73 -3.22 25.29
N THR A 164 -5.77 -4.21 24.40
CA THR A 164 -6.08 -5.60 24.75
C THR A 164 -5.04 -6.18 25.72
N ALA A 165 -3.75 -5.97 25.45
CA ALA A 165 -2.67 -6.39 26.34
C ALA A 165 -2.80 -5.72 27.72
N GLY A 166 -3.14 -4.42 27.78
CA GLY A 166 -3.42 -3.71 29.02
C GLY A 166 -4.62 -4.28 29.79
N ALA A 167 -5.71 -4.60 29.10
CA ALA A 167 -6.90 -5.21 29.70
C ALA A 167 -6.60 -6.61 30.25
N ILE A 168 -5.89 -7.45 29.49
CA ILE A 168 -5.42 -8.77 29.91
C ILE A 168 -4.47 -8.66 31.11
N ASN A 169 -3.59 -7.67 31.15
CA ASN A 169 -2.71 -7.44 32.29
C ASN A 169 -3.51 -7.10 33.56
N ASN A 170 -4.58 -6.29 33.43
CA ASN A 170 -5.51 -6.04 34.53
C ASN A 170 -6.24 -7.31 34.95
N GLU A 171 -6.58 -8.19 34.00
CA GLU A 171 -7.23 -9.46 34.31
C GLU A 171 -6.33 -10.37 35.15
N MET A 172 -5.05 -10.46 34.79
CA MET A 172 -4.06 -11.23 35.53
C MET A 172 -3.76 -10.61 36.89
N THR A 173 -3.64 -9.28 36.97
CA THR A 173 -3.28 -8.58 38.20
C THR A 173 -4.43 -8.57 39.23
N SER A 174 -5.68 -8.40 38.78
CA SER A 174 -6.81 -8.11 39.67
C SER A 174 -8.06 -8.96 39.40
N PHE A 175 -8.42 -9.25 38.15
CA PHE A 175 -9.73 -9.88 37.88
C PHE A 175 -9.75 -11.33 38.34
N SER A 176 -8.64 -12.05 38.17
CA SER A 176 -8.41 -13.37 38.75
C SER A 176 -8.80 -13.43 40.24
N ALA A 177 -8.25 -12.51 41.04
CA ALA A 177 -8.52 -12.45 42.48
C ALA A 177 -9.95 -12.02 42.78
N GLY A 178 -10.47 -11.03 42.04
CA GLY A 178 -11.85 -10.56 42.18
C GLY A 178 -12.86 -11.67 41.93
N LYS A 179 -12.63 -12.49 40.88
CA LYS A 179 -13.52 -13.57 40.48
C LYS A 179 -13.60 -14.64 41.57
N VAL A 180 -12.45 -15.14 42.03
CA VAL A 180 -12.43 -16.19 43.06
C VAL A 180 -12.92 -15.70 44.41
N THR A 181 -12.69 -14.43 44.76
CA THR A 181 -13.29 -13.82 45.96
C THR A 181 -14.81 -13.77 45.85
N ALA A 182 -15.35 -13.36 44.70
CA ALA A 182 -16.80 -13.31 44.46
C ALA A 182 -17.43 -14.71 44.46
N GLU A 183 -16.75 -15.69 43.87
CA GLU A 183 -17.14 -17.11 43.92
C GLU A 183 -17.11 -17.64 45.36
N TRP A 184 -16.12 -17.25 46.17
CA TRP A 184 -16.08 -17.60 47.59
C TRP A 184 -17.29 -17.05 48.33
N VAL A 185 -17.65 -15.78 48.12
CA VAL A 185 -18.85 -15.16 48.73
C VAL A 185 -20.10 -15.92 48.31
N THR A 186 -20.25 -16.17 47.00
CA THR A 186 -21.38 -16.89 46.42
C THR A 186 -21.54 -18.30 47.03
N ASN A 187 -20.44 -19.07 47.10
CA ASN A 187 -20.45 -20.42 47.67
C ASN A 187 -20.71 -20.43 49.17
N THR A 188 -20.19 -19.44 49.89
CA THR A 188 -20.39 -19.27 51.34
C THR A 188 -21.84 -18.92 51.65
N MET A 189 -22.43 -17.99 50.89
CA MET A 189 -23.85 -17.61 50.96
C MET A 189 -24.79 -18.75 50.56
N ALA A 190 -24.40 -19.58 49.58
CA ALA A 190 -25.17 -20.75 49.16
C ALA A 190 -25.17 -21.93 50.16
N GLY A 191 -24.44 -21.81 51.29
CA GLY A 191 -24.51 -22.76 52.40
C GLY A 191 -23.18 -23.36 52.87
N GLY A 192 -22.04 -22.94 52.31
CA GLY A 192 -20.72 -23.50 52.64
C GLY A 192 -20.23 -23.24 54.07
N TYR A 193 -20.64 -22.14 54.70
CA TYR A 193 -20.18 -21.75 56.06
C TYR A 193 -21.30 -21.78 57.11
N VAL A 194 -22.56 -21.76 56.68
CA VAL A 194 -23.73 -21.55 57.56
C VAL A 194 -24.67 -22.76 57.64
N ALA A 195 -24.39 -23.84 56.92
CA ALA A 195 -25.18 -25.05 57.03
C ALA A 195 -24.84 -25.78 58.34
N PHE A 196 -25.86 -25.93 59.18
CA PHE A 196 -25.92 -26.74 60.42
C PHE A 196 -25.62 -26.03 61.74
N THR A 197 -26.47 -25.07 62.10
CA THR A 197 -26.95 -25.01 63.49
C THR A 197 -28.34 -25.66 63.54
N ASP A 198 -28.50 -26.76 64.29
CA ASP A 198 -29.78 -27.45 64.54
C ASP A 198 -30.63 -27.92 63.33
N GLY A 199 -30.02 -28.09 62.15
CA GLY A 199 -30.67 -28.74 61.00
C GLY A 199 -31.68 -27.89 60.23
N GLN A 200 -31.63 -26.56 60.36
CA GLN A 200 -32.39 -25.62 59.53
C GLN A 200 -31.48 -24.84 58.56
N THR A 201 -32.02 -24.48 57.40
CA THR A 201 -31.38 -23.58 56.45
C THR A 201 -31.47 -22.15 56.98
N THR A 202 -30.33 -21.51 57.23
CA THR A 202 -30.25 -20.09 57.59
C THR A 202 -30.74 -19.23 56.41
N ASP A 203 -31.55 -18.21 56.68
CA ASP A 203 -31.95 -17.23 55.66
C ASP A 203 -30.78 -16.31 55.27
N ALA A 204 -30.90 -15.60 54.14
CA ALA A 204 -29.81 -14.78 53.59
C ALA A 204 -29.32 -13.69 54.57
N ALA A 205 -30.23 -13.06 55.30
CA ALA A 205 -29.90 -12.02 56.27
C ALA A 205 -29.10 -12.57 57.45
N ASN A 206 -29.52 -13.70 58.04
CA ASN A 206 -28.77 -14.32 59.13
C ASN A 206 -27.43 -14.91 58.65
N ALA A 207 -27.36 -15.40 57.41
CA ALA A 207 -26.12 -15.86 56.80
C ALA A 207 -25.13 -14.70 56.61
N SER A 208 -25.59 -13.57 56.08
CA SER A 208 -24.75 -12.39 55.83
C SER A 208 -24.23 -11.77 57.14
N ILE A 209 -25.06 -11.72 58.20
CA ILE A 209 -24.65 -11.29 59.55
C ILE A 209 -23.57 -12.23 60.11
N ALA A 210 -23.75 -13.55 59.98
CA ALA A 210 -22.77 -14.52 60.48
C ALA A 210 -21.42 -14.39 59.77
N ILE A 211 -21.42 -14.18 58.46
CA ILE A 211 -20.21 -13.92 57.66
C ILE A 211 -19.53 -12.63 58.13
N GLY A 212 -20.27 -11.52 58.23
CA GLY A 212 -19.73 -10.25 58.71
C GLY A 212 -19.17 -10.34 60.14
N THR A 213 -19.85 -11.06 61.03
CA THR A 213 -19.40 -11.31 62.41
C THR A 213 -18.06 -12.06 62.41
N SER A 214 -17.93 -13.10 61.57
CA SER A 214 -16.69 -13.86 61.43
C SER A 214 -15.54 -12.99 60.90
N TRP A 215 -15.79 -12.14 59.91
CA TRP A 215 -14.78 -11.21 59.42
C TRP A 215 -14.37 -10.18 60.47
N TYR A 216 -15.32 -9.62 61.21
CA TYR A 216 -15.02 -8.69 62.30
C TYR A 216 -14.20 -9.35 63.42
N ASP A 217 -14.55 -10.57 63.83
CA ASP A 217 -13.81 -11.30 64.87
C ASP A 217 -12.35 -11.57 64.45
N GLN A 218 -12.13 -11.89 63.18
CA GLN A 218 -10.78 -12.06 62.62
C GLN A 218 -10.01 -10.73 62.61
N PHE A 219 -10.66 -9.63 62.21
CA PHE A 219 -10.09 -8.29 62.31
C PHE A 219 -9.73 -7.93 63.77
N ASP A 220 -10.64 -8.13 64.72
CA ASP A 220 -10.46 -7.74 66.13
C ASP A 220 -9.28 -8.51 66.75
N ALA A 221 -9.10 -9.78 66.36
CA ALA A 221 -7.94 -10.58 66.72
C ALA A 221 -6.65 -10.10 66.04
N PHE A 222 -6.70 -9.76 64.75
CA PHE A 222 -5.55 -9.22 64.01
C PHE A 222 -5.08 -7.88 64.59
N PHE A 223 -5.99 -6.97 64.89
CA PHE A 223 -5.71 -5.68 65.51
C PHE A 223 -5.00 -5.86 66.86
N ALA A 224 -5.45 -6.84 67.66
CA ALA A 224 -4.80 -7.18 68.92
C ALA A 224 -3.39 -7.76 68.71
N ALA A 225 -3.21 -8.64 67.74
CA ALA A 225 -1.93 -9.30 67.45
C ALA A 225 -0.87 -8.32 66.93
N THR A 226 -1.27 -7.33 66.14
CA THR A 226 -0.38 -6.31 65.57
C THR A 226 -0.14 -5.12 66.50
N ASN A 227 -0.69 -5.14 67.72
CA ASN A 227 -0.68 -4.00 68.65
C ASN A 227 -1.27 -2.73 68.01
N GLY A 228 -2.36 -2.86 67.24
CA GLY A 228 -3.02 -1.74 66.57
C GLY A 228 -3.50 -0.64 67.51
N SER A 229 -3.74 -0.97 68.79
CA SER A 229 -4.08 0.02 69.83
C SER A 229 -2.90 0.82 70.35
N GLY A 230 -1.66 0.33 70.16
CA GLY A 230 -0.46 0.82 70.85
C GLY A 230 -0.43 0.54 72.37
N MET A 231 -1.45 -0.11 72.92
CA MET A 231 -1.65 -0.30 74.37
C MET A 231 -1.23 -1.68 74.88
N ASN A 232 -0.81 -2.61 74.01
CA ASN A 232 -0.40 -3.94 74.44
C ASN A 232 0.74 -3.85 75.46
N ASN A 233 0.59 -4.55 76.59
CA ASN A 233 1.56 -4.60 77.68
C ASN A 233 1.85 -3.25 78.38
N MET A 234 1.04 -2.20 78.14
CA MET A 234 1.14 -0.97 78.91
C MET A 234 0.61 -1.18 80.34
N PRO A 235 1.15 -0.46 81.35
CA PRO A 235 0.64 -0.55 82.72
C PRO A 235 -0.86 -0.20 82.78
N GLY A 236 -1.68 -1.15 83.25
CA GLY A 236 -3.14 -1.00 83.33
C GLY A 236 -3.92 -1.57 82.14
N PHE A 237 -3.25 -2.12 81.13
CA PHE A 237 -3.85 -2.76 79.96
C PHE A 237 -3.48 -4.25 79.87
N PRO A 238 -4.35 -5.10 79.29
CA PRO A 238 -4.05 -6.52 79.10
C PRO A 238 -2.89 -6.76 78.11
N PRO A 239 -2.32 -7.98 78.06
CA PRO A 239 -1.21 -8.32 77.14
C PRO A 239 -1.54 -8.07 75.67
N THR A 240 -2.80 -8.22 75.28
CA THR A 240 -3.34 -7.88 73.98
C THR A 240 -4.65 -7.11 74.17
N VAL A 241 -4.83 -6.02 73.43
CA VAL A 241 -6.04 -5.20 73.45
C VAL A 241 -6.69 -5.24 72.07
N THR A 242 -7.92 -5.72 71.99
CA THR A 242 -8.69 -5.75 70.73
C THR A 242 -9.25 -4.36 70.37
N TYR A 243 -9.68 -4.17 69.13
CA TYR A 243 -10.33 -2.93 68.69
C TYR A 243 -11.59 -2.67 69.52
N THR A 244 -12.41 -3.71 69.73
CA THR A 244 -13.59 -3.64 70.60
C THR A 244 -13.24 -3.10 71.99
N GLN A 245 -12.22 -3.66 72.64
CA GLN A 245 -11.78 -3.25 73.97
C GLN A 245 -11.25 -1.82 74.00
N ALA A 246 -10.53 -1.40 72.95
CA ALA A 246 -9.98 -0.05 72.84
C ALA A 246 -11.12 1.00 72.78
N ILE A 247 -12.10 0.80 71.90
CA ILE A 247 -13.24 1.72 71.75
C ILE A 247 -14.13 1.71 73.00
N GLN A 248 -14.46 0.55 73.55
CA GLN A 248 -15.25 0.46 74.79
C GLN A 248 -14.52 1.13 75.97
N GLY A 249 -13.19 1.02 76.04
CA GLY A 249 -12.38 1.70 77.04
C GLY A 249 -12.44 3.23 76.92
N GLN A 250 -12.38 3.77 75.70
CA GLN A 250 -12.55 5.21 75.43
C GLN A 250 -13.96 5.68 75.82
N GLN A 251 -14.99 4.95 75.41
CA GLN A 251 -16.39 5.27 75.73
C GLN A 251 -16.67 5.20 77.25
N ALA A 252 -16.10 4.23 77.95
CA ALA A 252 -16.21 4.12 79.41
C ALA A 252 -15.63 5.35 80.12
N GLN A 253 -14.53 5.93 79.61
CA GLN A 253 -13.97 7.18 80.14
C GLN A 253 -14.86 8.40 79.86
N ALA A 254 -15.63 8.37 78.77
CA ALA A 254 -16.61 9.38 78.40
C ALA A 254 -17.97 9.24 79.12
N GLY A 255 -18.14 8.21 79.97
CA GLY A 255 -19.30 8.08 80.85
C GLY A 255 -20.37 7.05 80.43
N GLY A 256 -20.11 6.21 79.41
CA GLY A 256 -20.99 5.10 79.04
C GLY A 256 -20.53 4.35 77.79
N VAL A 257 -20.73 3.03 77.75
CA VAL A 257 -20.36 2.15 76.61
C VAL A 257 -21.59 1.86 75.77
N THR A 258 -21.54 2.20 74.48
CA THR A 258 -22.62 1.91 73.52
C THR A 258 -22.20 0.95 72.41
N PHE A 259 -20.90 0.85 72.13
CA PHE A 259 -20.40 -0.05 71.10
C PHE A 259 -20.38 -1.51 71.59
N ALA A 260 -21.04 -2.40 70.85
CA ALA A 260 -21.23 -3.80 71.23
C ALA A 260 -20.20 -4.77 70.62
N GLY A 261 -19.18 -4.26 69.92
CA GLY A 261 -18.21 -5.11 69.21
C GLY A 261 -18.88 -5.87 68.07
N ASN A 262 -18.59 -7.16 67.95
CA ASN A 262 -19.11 -8.02 66.87
C ASN A 262 -20.65 -8.13 66.84
N ALA A 263 -21.34 -7.92 67.97
CA ALA A 263 -22.80 -7.86 68.02
C ALA A 263 -23.39 -6.61 67.34
N SER A 264 -22.54 -5.69 66.88
CA SER A 264 -22.93 -4.50 66.11
C SER A 264 -23.02 -4.77 64.61
N ILE A 265 -22.62 -5.97 64.14
CA ILE A 265 -22.70 -6.34 62.73
C ILE A 265 -24.16 -6.55 62.30
N THR A 266 -24.54 -5.92 61.19
CA THR A 266 -25.92 -5.93 60.67
C THR A 266 -26.05 -6.76 59.39
N ASP A 267 -27.26 -6.83 58.84
CA ASP A 267 -27.55 -7.49 57.56
C ASP A 267 -26.70 -6.89 56.42
N LEU A 268 -25.91 -7.74 55.76
CA LEU A 268 -25.04 -7.39 54.62
C LEU A 268 -25.60 -7.90 53.29
N THR A 269 -26.84 -8.40 53.24
CA THR A 269 -27.43 -9.00 52.03
C THR A 269 -27.42 -8.02 50.85
N TYR A 270 -27.72 -6.74 51.10
CA TYR A 270 -27.65 -5.73 50.04
C TYR A 270 -26.22 -5.57 49.50
N ALA A 271 -25.20 -5.53 50.37
CA ALA A 271 -23.80 -5.48 49.96
C ALA A 271 -23.46 -6.65 49.03
N PHE A 272 -23.96 -7.85 49.36
CA PHE A 272 -23.63 -9.08 48.65
C PHE A 272 -24.37 -9.21 47.33
N ASP A 273 -25.67 -8.94 47.28
CA ASP A 273 -26.53 -9.36 46.17
C ASP A 273 -27.09 -8.21 45.32
N SER A 274 -26.96 -6.95 45.76
CA SER A 274 -27.72 -5.84 45.15
C SER A 274 -27.06 -4.47 45.20
N ALA A 275 -25.81 -4.39 45.68
CA ALA A 275 -25.11 -3.12 45.77
C ALA A 275 -24.93 -2.53 44.37
N VAL A 276 -25.25 -1.23 44.24
CA VAL A 276 -25.10 -0.49 42.99
C VAL A 276 -24.37 0.80 43.25
N MET A 277 -23.54 1.21 42.30
CA MET A 277 -22.95 2.54 42.31
C MET A 277 -24.07 3.59 42.15
N PRO A 278 -23.84 4.85 42.58
CA PRO A 278 -24.78 5.94 42.34
C PRO A 278 -25.14 6.13 40.85
N THR A 279 -24.25 5.72 39.96
CA THR A 279 -24.37 5.74 38.50
C THR A 279 -25.13 4.53 37.93
N GLY A 280 -25.44 3.52 38.75
CA GLY A 280 -26.30 2.38 38.41
C GLY A 280 -25.58 1.05 38.12
N GLU A 281 -24.24 1.04 38.07
CA GLU A 281 -23.46 -0.18 37.88
C GLU A 281 -23.57 -1.14 39.06
N ASP A 282 -23.72 -2.42 38.76
CA ASP A 282 -23.73 -3.49 39.77
C ASP A 282 -22.33 -3.65 40.40
N VAL A 283 -22.26 -3.43 41.71
CA VAL A 283 -21.09 -3.62 42.56
C VAL A 283 -21.39 -4.55 43.72
N SER A 284 -22.34 -5.47 43.53
CA SER A 284 -22.63 -6.58 44.43
C SER A 284 -21.37 -7.43 44.66
N LEU A 285 -21.14 -7.85 45.91
CA LEU A 285 -19.93 -8.59 46.29
C LEU A 285 -19.96 -10.07 45.89
N THR A 286 -21.09 -10.57 45.39
CA THR A 286 -21.16 -11.82 44.61
C THR A 286 -20.68 -11.65 43.17
N GLY A 287 -20.48 -10.40 42.72
CA GLY A 287 -19.90 -10.07 41.43
C GLY A 287 -18.42 -9.68 41.55
N MET A 288 -17.63 -10.10 40.56
CA MET A 288 -16.20 -9.77 40.47
C MET A 288 -15.92 -8.26 40.49
N VAL A 289 -16.71 -7.48 39.74
CA VAL A 289 -16.58 -6.01 39.67
C VAL A 289 -16.81 -5.37 41.04
N GLY A 290 -17.83 -5.83 41.78
CA GLY A 290 -18.12 -5.33 43.11
C GLY A 290 -17.01 -5.60 44.13
N VAL A 291 -16.42 -6.81 44.09
CA VAL A 291 -15.25 -7.14 44.91
C VAL A 291 -14.09 -6.18 44.62
N MET A 292 -13.74 -5.99 43.34
CA MET A 292 -12.61 -5.15 42.96
C MET A 292 -12.86 -3.67 43.31
N ALA A 293 -14.07 -3.17 43.08
CA ALA A 293 -14.46 -1.82 43.45
C ALA A 293 -14.36 -1.61 44.97
N LEU A 294 -14.87 -2.55 45.77
CA LEU A 294 -14.75 -2.47 47.23
C LEU A 294 -13.29 -2.54 47.68
N ALA A 295 -12.52 -3.50 47.18
CA ALA A 295 -11.13 -3.70 47.58
C ALA A 295 -10.27 -2.48 47.24
N GLY A 296 -10.43 -1.94 46.03
CA GLY A 296 -9.80 -0.68 45.62
C GLY A 296 -10.21 0.49 46.52
N HIS A 297 -11.49 0.60 46.87
CA HIS A 297 -11.98 1.65 47.78
C HIS A 297 -11.45 1.49 49.22
N CYS A 298 -11.31 0.26 49.72
CA CYS A 298 -10.71 -0.02 51.03
C CYS A 298 -9.22 0.34 51.06
N LEU A 299 -8.49 0.13 49.95
CA LEU A 299 -7.08 0.49 49.82
C LEU A 299 -6.87 2.00 49.65
N ALA A 300 -7.65 2.66 48.79
CA ALA A 300 -7.52 4.08 48.49
C ALA A 300 -7.98 4.98 49.65
N PHE A 301 -9.00 4.54 50.40
CA PHE A 301 -9.57 5.30 51.50
C PHE A 301 -9.52 4.50 52.81
N PRO A 302 -8.57 4.83 53.71
CA PRO A 302 -8.47 4.18 55.01
C PRO A 302 -9.77 4.26 55.81
N ILE A 303 -10.02 3.26 56.63
CA ILE A 303 -11.15 3.26 57.56
C ILE A 303 -10.96 4.40 58.56
N SER A 304 -11.95 5.29 58.63
CA SER A 304 -11.90 6.53 59.40
C SER A 304 -12.17 6.27 60.89
N THR A 305 -11.58 7.08 61.76
CA THR A 305 -11.93 7.03 63.19
C THR A 305 -13.28 7.70 63.44
N TYR A 306 -13.87 7.47 64.62
CA TYR A 306 -15.12 8.14 65.01
C TYR A 306 -15.01 9.67 64.87
N ASP A 307 -13.90 10.26 65.32
CA ASP A 307 -13.70 11.71 65.29
C ASP A 307 -13.60 12.23 63.85
N ASP A 308 -12.94 11.49 62.95
CA ASP A 308 -12.83 11.86 61.52
C ASP A 308 -14.20 11.82 60.83
N VAL A 309 -15.00 10.78 61.07
CA VAL A 309 -16.36 10.67 60.54
C VAL A 309 -17.25 11.81 61.05
N MET A 310 -17.15 12.13 62.34
CA MET A 310 -17.92 13.22 62.93
C MET A 310 -17.47 14.60 62.47
N ALA A 311 -16.19 14.79 62.18
CA ALA A 311 -15.69 16.03 61.60
C ALA A 311 -16.27 16.29 60.20
N ASP A 312 -16.55 15.23 59.42
CA ASP A 312 -17.12 15.33 58.09
C ASP A 312 -18.67 15.33 58.04
N ALA A 313 -19.33 15.14 59.18
CA ALA A 313 -20.80 15.14 59.25
C ALA A 313 -21.42 16.44 58.70
N GLY A 314 -20.74 17.58 58.87
CA GLY A 314 -21.17 18.87 58.33
C GLY A 314 -21.09 18.98 56.80
N ASN A 315 -20.32 18.10 56.15
CA ASN A 315 -20.21 18.01 54.69
C ASN A 315 -21.10 16.91 54.11
N GLY A 316 -21.94 16.27 54.93
CA GLY A 316 -22.79 15.16 54.48
C GLY A 316 -22.03 13.86 54.24
N PHE A 317 -20.88 13.66 54.91
CA PHE A 317 -20.06 12.45 54.84
C PHE A 317 -19.39 12.16 53.48
N VAL A 318 -19.28 13.19 52.62
CA VAL A 318 -18.75 13.05 51.26
C VAL A 318 -17.23 12.91 51.21
N ASN A 319 -16.49 13.13 52.30
CA ASN A 319 -15.02 13.06 52.32
C ASN A 319 -14.46 11.89 53.16
N VAL A 320 -15.32 11.06 53.75
CA VAL A 320 -14.89 9.92 54.58
C VAL A 320 -15.26 8.60 53.93
N GLY A 321 -14.23 7.82 53.55
CA GLY A 321 -14.41 6.57 52.80
C GLY A 321 -15.29 5.54 53.50
N THR A 322 -15.26 5.48 54.83
CA THR A 322 -16.13 4.61 55.63
C THR A 322 -17.62 4.85 55.34
N MET A 323 -18.06 6.11 55.33
CA MET A 323 -19.47 6.41 55.10
C MET A 323 -19.86 6.31 53.62
N GLN A 324 -18.93 6.63 52.72
CA GLN A 324 -19.14 6.41 51.28
C GLN A 324 -19.38 4.93 50.99
N ARG A 325 -18.50 4.03 51.46
CA ARG A 325 -18.68 2.59 51.28
C ARG A 325 -19.93 2.08 52.00
N ALA A 326 -20.19 2.51 53.23
CA ALA A 326 -21.40 2.12 53.96
C ALA A 326 -22.69 2.55 53.27
N GLY A 327 -22.66 3.66 52.51
CA GLY A 327 -23.75 4.09 51.65
C GLY A 327 -23.89 3.23 50.38
N ILE A 328 -22.79 2.99 49.66
CA ILE A 328 -22.78 2.24 48.39
C ILE A 328 -23.18 0.77 48.60
N TRP A 329 -22.59 0.11 49.59
CA TRP A 329 -22.86 -1.29 49.94
C TRP A 329 -23.90 -1.45 51.04
N GLY A 330 -24.59 -0.36 51.44
CA GLY A 330 -25.80 -0.39 52.27
C GLY A 330 -25.64 -0.99 53.66
N TYR A 331 -24.46 -0.87 54.28
CA TYR A 331 -24.19 -1.36 55.63
C TYR A 331 -24.07 -0.24 56.69
N THR A 332 -24.64 0.93 56.42
CA THR A 332 -24.79 1.98 57.43
C THR A 332 -25.71 1.50 58.55
N VAL A 333 -25.23 1.52 59.79
CA VAL A 333 -26.01 1.12 60.97
C VAL A 333 -26.73 2.35 61.51
N MET A 334 -28.03 2.20 61.81
CA MET A 334 -28.85 3.30 62.31
C MET A 334 -29.12 3.14 63.82
N ALA A 335 -28.70 4.12 64.62
CA ALA A 335 -29.05 4.23 66.04
C ALA A 335 -30.52 4.68 66.24
N SER A 336 -31.06 5.41 65.27
CA SER A 336 -32.47 5.80 65.17
C SER A 336 -32.84 6.08 63.70
N GLU A 337 -34.12 6.37 63.40
CA GLU A 337 -34.58 6.65 62.02
C GLU A 337 -33.78 7.73 61.29
N THR A 338 -33.13 8.65 62.00
CA THR A 338 -32.39 9.78 61.41
C THR A 338 -30.96 9.91 61.88
N MET A 339 -30.44 8.96 62.68
CA MET A 339 -29.11 9.07 63.28
C MET A 339 -28.33 7.76 63.09
N PRO A 340 -27.19 7.80 62.39
CA PRO A 340 -26.34 6.62 62.25
C PRO A 340 -25.64 6.28 63.58
N ASP A 341 -25.47 4.99 63.84
CA ASP A 341 -24.50 4.50 64.82
C ASP A 341 -23.13 4.44 64.14
N ILE A 342 -22.32 5.46 64.38
CA ILE A 342 -21.00 5.59 63.75
C ILE A 342 -20.04 4.47 64.16
N ASN A 343 -20.05 4.03 65.42
CA ASN A 343 -19.13 2.97 65.86
C ASN A 343 -19.54 1.61 65.28
N ALA A 344 -20.84 1.33 65.21
CA ALA A 344 -21.33 0.12 64.56
C ALA A 344 -21.10 0.15 63.03
N THR A 345 -21.25 1.31 62.39
CA THR A 345 -20.95 1.48 60.96
C THR A 345 -19.47 1.28 60.66
N ILE A 346 -18.57 1.83 61.49
CA ILE A 346 -17.12 1.58 61.39
C ILE A 346 -16.80 0.10 61.60
N ALA A 347 -17.52 -0.60 62.48
CA ALA A 347 -17.35 -2.05 62.66
C ALA A 347 -17.76 -2.86 61.43
N ASN A 348 -18.89 -2.52 60.79
CA ASN A 348 -19.28 -3.13 59.51
C ASN A 348 -18.23 -2.86 58.42
N ASP A 349 -17.69 -1.64 58.35
CA ASP A 349 -16.66 -1.26 57.39
C ASP A 349 -15.36 -2.05 57.59
N TRP A 350 -14.90 -2.19 58.84
CA TRP A 350 -13.78 -3.08 59.18
C TRP A 350 -14.04 -4.53 58.79
N ALA A 351 -15.24 -5.04 59.07
CA ALA A 351 -15.60 -6.41 58.73
C ALA A 351 -15.54 -6.64 57.21
N VAL A 352 -16.16 -5.75 56.43
CA VAL A 352 -16.27 -5.87 54.98
C VAL A 352 -14.92 -5.65 54.28
N CYS A 353 -14.15 -4.63 54.69
CA CYS A 353 -12.81 -4.40 54.12
C CYS A 353 -11.79 -5.47 54.52
N PHE A 354 -11.81 -5.94 55.78
CA PHE A 354 -10.91 -7.02 56.21
C PHE A 354 -11.28 -8.36 55.56
N GLY A 355 -12.59 -8.64 55.45
CA GLY A 355 -13.11 -9.82 54.79
C GLY A 355 -12.83 -9.83 53.29
N ILE A 356 -13.52 -8.99 52.53
CA ILE A 356 -13.43 -8.99 51.06
C ILE A 356 -12.09 -8.43 50.59
N GLY A 357 -11.70 -7.24 51.06
CA GLY A 357 -10.44 -6.62 50.66
C GLY A 357 -9.23 -7.47 51.05
N GLY A 358 -9.28 -8.10 52.23
CA GLY A 358 -8.25 -9.03 52.68
C GLY A 358 -8.20 -10.33 51.87
N MET A 359 -9.34 -10.93 51.52
CA MET A 359 -9.36 -12.09 50.62
C MET A 359 -8.83 -11.74 49.24
N PHE A 360 -9.31 -10.65 48.65
CA PHE A 360 -8.87 -10.16 47.35
C PHE A 360 -7.35 -9.97 47.32
N GLY A 361 -6.81 -9.13 48.22
CA GLY A 361 -5.40 -8.77 48.19
C GLY A 361 -4.47 -9.83 48.76
N ASN A 362 -4.74 -10.30 49.99
CA ASN A 362 -3.79 -11.11 50.75
C ASN A 362 -3.93 -12.62 50.51
N VAL A 363 -5.09 -13.09 50.04
CA VAL A 363 -5.34 -14.53 49.83
C VAL A 363 -5.24 -14.89 48.36
N PHE A 364 -5.83 -14.08 47.49
CA PHE A 364 -5.90 -14.35 46.05
C PHE A 364 -4.99 -13.47 45.20
N GLY A 365 -4.18 -12.59 45.82
CA GLY A 365 -3.12 -11.85 45.15
C GLY A 365 -3.59 -10.67 44.28
N GLY A 366 -4.77 -10.13 44.54
CA GLY A 366 -5.31 -8.98 43.82
C GLY A 366 -4.46 -7.73 44.05
N GLY A 367 -3.97 -7.12 42.96
CA GLY A 367 -3.11 -5.94 43.04
C GLY A 367 -1.68 -6.21 43.53
N ASP A 368 -1.31 -7.48 43.72
CA ASP A 368 0.08 -7.88 43.95
C ASP A 368 0.89 -7.57 42.69
N ALA A 369 1.93 -6.73 42.81
CA ALA A 369 2.78 -6.33 41.68
C ALA A 369 3.98 -7.27 41.48
N ASP A 370 4.27 -8.13 42.45
CA ASP A 370 5.44 -9.01 42.43
C ASP A 370 5.11 -10.38 41.83
N TRP A 371 3.88 -10.63 41.40
CA TRP A 371 3.41 -11.95 40.95
C TRP A 371 4.16 -12.57 39.77
N PHE A 372 4.81 -11.74 38.95
CA PHE A 372 5.63 -12.17 37.82
C PHE A 372 7.15 -12.08 38.11
N THR A 373 7.55 -11.59 39.28
CA THR A 373 8.97 -11.47 39.69
C THR A 373 9.32 -12.31 40.93
N ASP A 374 8.33 -12.76 41.71
CA ASP A 374 8.54 -13.51 42.95
C ASP A 374 9.07 -14.92 42.67
N GLN A 375 10.30 -15.18 43.14
CA GLN A 375 10.96 -16.49 43.07
C GLN A 375 10.85 -17.26 44.40
N THR A 376 10.26 -16.67 45.43
CA THR A 376 10.13 -17.25 46.77
C THR A 376 8.88 -18.10 46.93
N GLY A 377 7.91 -17.98 46.00
CA GLY A 377 6.64 -18.73 45.99
C GLY A 377 5.63 -18.21 47.01
N THR A 378 5.72 -16.94 47.37
CA THR A 378 4.82 -16.29 48.33
C THR A 378 3.69 -15.53 47.65
N ALA A 379 3.93 -15.02 46.44
CA ALA A 379 2.94 -14.41 45.59
C ALA A 379 2.04 -15.46 44.93
N VAL A 380 0.82 -15.06 44.58
CA VAL A 380 -0.05 -15.86 43.72
C VAL A 380 0.48 -15.76 42.30
N ASP A 381 0.99 -16.86 41.77
CA ASP A 381 1.73 -16.89 40.50
C ASP A 381 0.82 -16.88 39.24
N ALA A 382 1.45 -16.85 38.06
CA ALA A 382 0.77 -16.79 36.77
C ALA A 382 -0.15 -18.00 36.54
N SER A 383 0.33 -19.20 36.89
CA SER A 383 -0.44 -20.45 36.80
C SER A 383 -1.74 -20.35 37.59
N THR A 384 -1.64 -19.98 38.86
CA THR A 384 -2.81 -19.85 39.74
C THR A 384 -3.77 -18.78 39.23
N ARG A 385 -3.26 -17.66 38.70
CA ARG A 385 -4.09 -16.58 38.15
C ARG A 385 -4.86 -17.02 36.91
N MET A 386 -4.22 -17.74 36.00
CA MET A 386 -4.88 -18.29 34.82
C MET A 386 -5.91 -19.35 35.19
N MET A 387 -5.63 -20.20 36.19
CA MET A 387 -6.60 -21.17 36.69
C MET A 387 -7.82 -20.48 37.31
N ASN A 388 -7.60 -19.47 38.14
CA ASN A 388 -8.66 -18.69 38.78
C ASN A 388 -9.56 -18.00 37.75
N TYR A 389 -8.95 -17.36 36.74
CA TYR A 389 -9.70 -16.57 35.77
C TYR A 389 -10.28 -17.40 34.62
N LEU A 390 -9.48 -18.26 34.00
CA LEU A 390 -9.83 -19.01 32.78
C LEU A 390 -10.26 -20.45 33.07
N GLY A 391 -9.99 -20.98 34.27
CA GLY A 391 -10.25 -22.38 34.61
C GLY A 391 -9.29 -23.36 33.92
N VAL A 392 -8.12 -22.87 33.48
CA VAL A 392 -7.11 -23.67 32.78
C VAL A 392 -5.91 -23.93 33.70
N ASP A 393 -5.54 -25.21 33.83
CA ASP A 393 -4.33 -25.63 34.55
C ASP A 393 -3.13 -25.58 33.60
N ILE A 394 -2.10 -24.82 33.97
CA ILE A 394 -0.91 -24.56 33.18
C ILE A 394 0.30 -24.47 34.11
N ASP A 395 1.44 -25.01 33.71
CA ASP A 395 2.67 -24.86 34.50
C ASP A 395 3.10 -23.39 34.56
N ASN A 396 3.61 -22.93 35.70
CA ASN A 396 3.95 -21.53 35.87
C ASN A 396 5.05 -21.05 34.91
N ALA A 397 6.04 -21.89 34.57
CA ALA A 397 7.07 -21.50 33.60
C ALA A 397 6.49 -21.37 32.18
N VAL A 398 5.53 -22.25 31.83
CA VAL A 398 4.79 -22.18 30.57
C VAL A 398 3.92 -20.92 30.51
N ALA A 399 3.19 -20.61 31.58
CA ALA A 399 2.38 -19.39 31.69
C ALA A 399 3.25 -18.11 31.61
N MET A 400 4.40 -18.09 32.28
CA MET A 400 5.33 -16.98 32.22
C MET A 400 5.90 -16.77 30.81
N ASN A 401 6.23 -17.85 30.10
CA ASN A 401 6.67 -17.77 28.70
C ASN A 401 5.55 -17.29 27.78
N LEU A 402 4.33 -17.79 27.97
CA LEU A 402 3.14 -17.35 27.22
C LEU A 402 2.84 -15.86 27.41
N LEU A 403 2.97 -15.35 28.63
CA LEU A 403 2.62 -13.97 28.96
C LEU A 403 3.77 -13.00 28.61
N PHE A 404 5.02 -13.36 28.89
CA PHE A 404 6.16 -12.42 28.84
C PHE A 404 7.31 -12.86 27.92
N GLY A 405 7.11 -13.85 27.06
CA GLY A 405 8.10 -14.27 26.07
C GLY A 405 8.60 -13.09 25.23
N GLY A 406 9.91 -12.91 25.13
CA GLY A 406 10.48 -11.80 24.36
C GLY A 406 10.19 -10.39 24.90
N GLN A 407 9.74 -10.23 26.16
CA GLN A 407 9.54 -8.92 26.78
C GLN A 407 10.80 -8.03 26.64
N GLY A 408 10.61 -6.80 26.16
CA GLY A 408 11.69 -5.83 25.96
C GLY A 408 12.63 -6.16 24.79
N THR A 409 12.30 -7.14 23.97
CA THR A 409 13.01 -7.40 22.71
C THR A 409 12.31 -6.68 21.54
N ASP A 410 12.99 -6.53 20.42
CA ASP A 410 12.41 -5.94 19.20
C ASP A 410 11.23 -6.77 18.67
N GLU A 411 11.21 -8.07 18.96
CA GLU A 411 10.21 -9.05 18.53
C GLU A 411 9.52 -9.70 19.74
N PRO A 412 8.62 -8.98 20.45
CA PRO A 412 7.88 -9.55 21.56
C PRO A 412 7.00 -10.71 21.10
N THR A 413 6.94 -11.77 21.91
CA THR A 413 6.17 -12.99 21.57
C THR A 413 5.10 -13.32 22.60
N GLY A 414 5.26 -12.89 23.86
CA GLY A 414 4.27 -13.10 24.91
C GLY A 414 3.03 -12.22 24.74
N ILE A 415 1.89 -12.66 25.24
CA ILE A 415 0.61 -11.93 25.17
C ILE A 415 0.70 -10.55 25.83
N LEU A 416 1.46 -10.42 26.92
CA LEU A 416 1.72 -9.17 27.63
C LEU A 416 3.06 -8.56 27.24
N ALA A 417 3.78 -9.16 26.29
CA ALA A 417 5.10 -8.72 25.92
C ALA A 417 5.02 -7.45 25.07
N THR A 418 5.86 -6.47 25.37
CA THR A 418 6.06 -5.26 24.56
C THR A 418 7.52 -5.05 24.27
N ASN A 419 7.85 -4.44 23.13
CA ASN A 419 9.19 -3.92 22.88
C ASN A 419 9.51 -2.72 23.79
N GLU A 420 10.78 -2.32 23.86
CA GLU A 420 11.21 -1.18 24.70
C GLU A 420 10.52 0.14 24.32
N ALA A 421 10.18 0.31 23.03
CA ALA A 421 9.53 1.51 22.52
C ALA A 421 8.02 1.58 22.83
N GLY A 422 7.38 0.48 23.25
CA GLY A 422 5.93 0.43 23.48
C GLY A 422 5.08 0.40 22.21
N THR A 423 5.68 0.05 21.07
CA THR A 423 5.08 0.12 19.73
C THR A 423 4.81 -1.24 19.10
N SER A 424 5.34 -2.32 19.68
CA SER A 424 5.10 -3.70 19.24
C SER A 424 4.60 -4.54 20.41
N PHE A 425 3.59 -5.36 20.16
CA PHE A 425 2.92 -6.19 21.16
C PHE A 425 2.96 -7.65 20.76
N GLY A 426 3.51 -8.51 21.62
CA GLY A 426 3.61 -9.95 21.37
C GLY A 426 2.24 -10.65 21.31
N LEU A 427 1.19 -9.97 21.76
CA LEU A 427 -0.20 -10.36 21.52
C LEU A 427 -0.52 -10.54 20.03
N ALA A 428 -0.04 -9.63 19.18
CA ALA A 428 -0.22 -9.73 17.73
C ALA A 428 0.54 -10.94 17.18
N THR A 429 1.76 -11.17 17.67
CA THR A 429 2.59 -12.33 17.34
C THR A 429 1.90 -13.65 17.69
N PHE A 430 1.36 -13.77 18.90
CA PHE A 430 0.60 -14.96 19.33
C PHE A 430 -0.60 -15.24 18.42
N MET A 431 -1.34 -14.21 18.05
CA MET A 431 -2.55 -14.34 17.22
C MET A 431 -2.25 -14.54 15.73
N GLY A 432 -1.07 -14.12 15.26
CA GLY A 432 -0.59 -14.35 13.90
C GLY A 432 -0.04 -15.76 13.65
N MET A 433 0.34 -16.49 14.70
CA MET A 433 0.79 -17.88 14.57
C MET A 433 -0.36 -18.82 14.23
N ASP A 434 -0.08 -19.82 13.40
CA ASP A 434 -1.01 -20.93 13.26
C ASP A 434 -1.08 -21.75 14.58
N ALA A 435 -2.17 -22.49 14.77
CA ALA A 435 -2.40 -23.19 16.03
C ALA A 435 -1.29 -24.21 16.37
N PRO A 436 -0.79 -25.05 15.43
CA PRO A 436 0.33 -25.95 15.68
C PRO A 436 1.62 -25.25 16.14
N ASP A 437 1.97 -24.14 15.50
CA ASP A 437 3.19 -23.39 15.81
C ASP A 437 3.07 -22.70 17.16
N ALA A 438 1.92 -22.09 17.46
CA ALA A 438 1.66 -21.50 18.78
C ALA A 438 1.72 -22.57 19.90
N MET A 439 1.05 -23.71 19.72
CA MET A 439 1.11 -24.81 20.71
C MET A 439 2.54 -25.27 20.95
N THR A 440 3.35 -25.36 19.90
CA THR A 440 4.75 -25.76 19.99
C THR A 440 5.63 -24.69 20.65
N ALA A 441 5.47 -23.43 20.25
CA ALA A 441 6.26 -22.30 20.73
C ALA A 441 6.07 -22.05 22.23
N TYR A 442 4.83 -22.16 22.71
CA TYR A 442 4.51 -21.90 24.11
C TYR A 442 4.41 -23.15 24.97
N GLY A 443 4.42 -24.36 24.39
CA GLY A 443 4.30 -25.62 25.12
C GLY A 443 2.89 -25.91 25.63
N LEU A 444 1.87 -25.53 24.84
CA LEU A 444 0.45 -25.70 25.18
C LEU A 444 -0.12 -26.97 24.56
N ASP A 445 -1.05 -27.61 25.26
CA ASP A 445 -1.94 -28.60 24.64
C ASP A 445 -3.12 -27.94 23.90
N ALA A 446 -3.84 -28.72 23.10
CA ALA A 446 -4.94 -28.22 22.27
C ALA A 446 -6.10 -27.64 23.09
N THR A 447 -6.33 -28.13 24.32
CA THR A 447 -7.38 -27.61 25.20
C THR A 447 -6.95 -26.27 25.78
N GLN A 448 -5.71 -26.19 26.28
CA GLN A 448 -5.12 -24.96 26.80
C GLN A 448 -5.11 -23.87 25.74
N TYR A 449 -4.58 -24.17 24.54
CA TYR A 449 -4.57 -23.23 23.41
C TYR A 449 -5.97 -22.78 23.04
N GLY A 450 -6.95 -23.69 22.94
CA GLY A 450 -8.33 -23.32 22.60
C GLY A 450 -8.95 -22.31 23.57
N VAL A 451 -8.72 -22.47 24.88
CA VAL A 451 -9.19 -21.52 25.90
C VAL A 451 -8.46 -20.18 25.79
N ILE A 452 -7.14 -20.20 25.66
CA ILE A 452 -6.32 -18.98 25.58
C ILE A 452 -6.62 -18.18 24.31
N ALA A 453 -6.71 -18.85 23.15
CA ALA A 453 -7.04 -18.21 21.88
C ALA A 453 -8.46 -17.63 21.89
N THR A 454 -9.43 -18.31 22.53
CA THR A 454 -10.79 -17.77 22.71
C THR A 454 -10.78 -16.53 23.61
N TRP A 455 -9.98 -16.55 24.67
CA TRP A 455 -9.85 -15.44 25.60
C TRP A 455 -9.22 -14.19 24.95
N VAL A 456 -8.06 -14.34 24.31
CA VAL A 456 -7.38 -13.24 23.59
C VAL A 456 -8.21 -12.77 22.40
N GLY A 457 -8.74 -13.71 21.61
CA GLY A 457 -9.62 -13.41 20.47
C GLY A 457 -10.91 -12.70 20.89
N GLY A 458 -11.46 -13.00 22.06
CA GLY A 458 -12.63 -12.30 22.60
C GLY A 458 -12.40 -10.81 22.80
N TRP A 459 -11.22 -10.41 23.28
CA TRP A 459 -10.86 -9.00 23.39
C TRP A 459 -10.60 -8.36 22.04
N LEU A 460 -9.81 -8.99 21.17
CA LEU A 460 -9.51 -8.45 19.84
C LEU A 460 -10.73 -8.37 18.91
N SER A 461 -11.74 -9.21 19.13
CA SER A 461 -13.02 -9.15 18.40
C SER A 461 -14.07 -8.26 19.07
N SER A 462 -13.72 -7.55 20.14
CA SER A 462 -14.64 -6.72 20.95
C SER A 462 -15.81 -7.50 21.57
N ALA A 463 -15.70 -8.83 21.71
CA ALA A 463 -16.66 -9.63 22.46
C ALA A 463 -16.49 -9.45 23.99
N SER A 464 -15.28 -9.12 24.43
CA SER A 464 -14.96 -8.70 25.80
C SER A 464 -14.91 -7.18 25.92
N ALA A 465 -15.27 -6.65 27.09
CA ALA A 465 -15.26 -5.23 27.38
C ALA A 465 -14.76 -4.95 28.81
N LEU A 466 -14.04 -3.85 28.99
CA LEU A 466 -13.50 -3.42 30.27
C LEU A 466 -14.55 -2.62 31.05
N PRO A 467 -14.91 -3.01 32.28
CA PRO A 467 -15.83 -2.23 33.13
C PRO A 467 -15.18 -0.92 33.60
N MET A 468 -15.67 0.20 33.11
CA MET A 468 -15.07 1.52 33.35
C MET A 468 -15.23 2.00 34.80
N VAL A 469 -16.18 1.43 35.56
CA VAL A 469 -16.35 1.69 37.00
C VAL A 469 -15.06 1.41 37.80
N LEU A 470 -14.23 0.48 37.34
CA LEU A 470 -12.94 0.14 37.96
C LEU A 470 -11.88 1.23 37.77
N LEU A 471 -12.10 2.12 36.80
CA LEU A 471 -11.23 3.24 36.45
C LEU A 471 -11.88 4.60 36.77
N GLY A 472 -13.00 4.60 37.52
CA GLY A 472 -13.74 5.81 37.88
C GLY A 472 -14.67 6.37 36.79
N GLY A 473 -14.83 5.64 35.68
CA GLY A 473 -15.81 5.94 34.63
C GLY A 473 -17.13 5.18 34.79
N THR A 474 -17.97 5.22 33.75
CA THR A 474 -19.28 4.53 33.72
C THR A 474 -19.40 3.59 32.53
N GLY A 475 -20.18 2.52 32.67
CA GLY A 475 -20.39 1.55 31.58
C GLY A 475 -19.17 0.65 31.30
N THR A 476 -18.99 0.27 30.04
CA THR A 476 -17.89 -0.59 29.57
C THR A 476 -17.24 -0.02 28.32
N ILE A 477 -16.00 -0.41 28.03
CA ILE A 477 -15.31 -0.07 26.79
C ILE A 477 -14.71 -1.33 26.14
N THR A 478 -15.02 -1.55 24.86
CA THR A 478 -14.39 -2.60 24.04
C THR A 478 -13.11 -2.11 23.37
N ALA A 479 -12.32 -3.02 22.81
CA ALA A 479 -11.10 -2.66 22.10
C ALA A 479 -11.37 -1.80 20.85
N GLU A 480 -12.43 -2.10 20.09
CA GLU A 480 -12.86 -1.29 18.95
C GLU A 480 -13.37 0.10 19.37
N GLU A 481 -14.18 0.18 20.44
CA GLU A 481 -14.60 1.48 20.97
C GLU A 481 -13.40 2.32 21.43
N PHE A 482 -12.39 1.69 22.06
CA PHE A 482 -11.17 2.38 22.46
C PHE A 482 -10.42 2.98 21.26
N VAL A 483 -10.21 2.21 20.19
CA VAL A 483 -9.59 2.72 18.95
C VAL A 483 -10.41 3.87 18.37
N ASN A 484 -11.72 3.69 18.25
CA ASN A 484 -12.60 4.71 17.69
C ASN A 484 -12.63 6.01 18.52
N ILE A 485 -12.63 5.92 19.85
CA ILE A 485 -12.55 7.08 20.73
C ILE A 485 -11.18 7.75 20.58
N THR A 486 -10.09 7.01 20.77
CA THR A 486 -8.73 7.57 20.77
C THR A 486 -8.27 8.12 19.43
N PHE A 487 -8.85 7.67 18.32
CA PHE A 487 -8.60 8.27 17.01
C PHE A 487 -9.15 9.70 16.93
N GLY A 488 -10.34 9.96 17.49
CA GLY A 488 -11.06 11.23 17.33
C GLY A 488 -11.18 12.09 18.59
N ASP A 489 -10.70 11.63 19.74
CA ASP A 489 -10.78 12.28 21.04
C ASP A 489 -9.64 11.81 21.96
N SER A 490 -9.63 12.28 23.21
CA SER A 490 -8.66 11.91 24.25
C SER A 490 -8.78 10.45 24.69
N ASP A 491 -7.66 9.88 25.14
CA ASP A 491 -7.63 8.55 25.75
C ASP A 491 -8.55 8.52 26.98
N PRO A 492 -9.65 7.72 26.97
CA PRO A 492 -10.64 7.71 28.04
C PRO A 492 -10.15 7.02 29.32
N ILE A 493 -8.96 6.41 29.29
CA ILE A 493 -8.36 5.66 30.40
C ILE A 493 -7.19 6.43 30.99
N ASN A 494 -6.23 6.87 30.16
CA ASN A 494 -5.00 7.51 30.63
C ASN A 494 -5.01 9.04 30.48
N GLY A 495 -5.96 9.60 29.72
CA GLY A 495 -5.95 10.99 29.29
C GLY A 495 -4.86 11.28 28.25
N GLY A 496 -4.87 12.50 27.70
CA GLY A 496 -3.99 12.86 26.58
C GLY A 496 -4.50 12.31 25.25
N TYR A 497 -3.65 12.27 24.23
CA TYR A 497 -4.00 11.86 22.87
C TYR A 497 -2.93 10.93 22.31
N LEU A 498 -3.33 9.98 21.46
CA LEU A 498 -2.38 9.14 20.73
C LEU A 498 -1.69 9.93 19.61
N ASP A 499 -0.46 9.58 19.26
CA ASP A 499 0.33 10.28 18.24
C ASP A 499 -0.33 10.20 16.86
N ASN A 500 -0.76 9.00 16.46
CA ASN A 500 -1.45 8.76 15.19
C ASN A 500 -2.98 8.90 15.32
N SER A 501 -3.42 10.04 15.86
CA SER A 501 -4.83 10.41 16.03
C SER A 501 -5.10 11.82 15.47
N LEU A 502 -6.37 12.24 15.38
CA LEU A 502 -6.72 13.58 14.91
C LEU A 502 -6.15 14.72 15.76
N ASN A 503 -5.80 14.44 17.02
CA ASN A 503 -5.17 15.42 17.90
C ASN A 503 -3.63 15.39 17.86
N LEU A 504 -3.02 14.47 17.10
CA LEU A 504 -1.59 14.41 16.84
C LEU A 504 -0.73 14.41 18.12
N GLY A 505 -1.03 13.52 19.07
CA GLY A 505 -0.33 13.49 20.38
C GLY A 505 -0.58 14.74 21.24
N GLY A 506 -1.58 15.56 20.91
CA GLY A 506 -1.85 16.85 21.53
C GLY A 506 -1.16 18.04 20.84
N ALA A 507 -0.50 17.83 19.70
CA ALA A 507 0.09 18.90 18.90
C ALA A 507 -0.96 19.73 18.15
N TRP A 508 -2.13 19.14 17.82
CA TRP A 508 -3.23 19.87 17.17
C TRP A 508 -3.75 21.01 18.05
N GLY A 509 -3.98 22.18 17.46
CA GLY A 509 -4.38 23.38 18.20
C GLY A 509 -3.21 24.20 18.75
N THR A 510 -1.98 23.69 18.66
CA THR A 510 -0.78 24.33 19.21
C THR A 510 0.10 24.93 18.11
N ALA A 511 1.13 25.69 18.51
CA ALA A 511 2.13 26.23 17.58
C ALA A 511 3.01 25.16 16.92
N LEU A 512 2.94 23.89 17.35
CA LEU A 512 3.64 22.77 16.72
C LEU A 512 3.04 22.41 15.35
N VAL A 513 1.74 22.68 15.16
CA VAL A 513 1.05 22.54 13.89
C VAL A 513 0.53 23.93 13.49
N PRO A 514 1.33 24.75 12.80
CA PRO A 514 1.01 26.16 12.54
C PRO A 514 -0.35 26.38 11.86
N ALA A 515 -0.78 25.44 11.02
CA ALA A 515 -2.07 25.50 10.34
C ALA A 515 -3.29 25.39 11.31
N SER A 516 -3.07 24.94 12.55
CA SER A 516 -4.10 24.71 13.57
C SER A 516 -3.94 25.59 14.81
N GLU A 517 -2.96 26.50 14.87
CA GLU A 517 -2.67 27.26 16.09
C GLU A 517 -3.91 28.02 16.62
N GLY A 518 -4.31 27.71 17.85
CA GLY A 518 -5.49 28.29 18.50
C GLY A 518 -6.81 27.59 18.19
N ALA A 519 -6.80 26.53 17.38
CA ALA A 519 -7.96 25.67 17.18
C ALA A 519 -8.26 24.85 18.46
N PRO A 520 -9.53 24.55 18.76
CA PRO A 520 -9.86 23.62 19.83
C PRO A 520 -9.44 22.20 19.45
N SER A 521 -9.14 21.38 20.46
CA SER A 521 -8.93 19.93 20.29
C SER A 521 -10.13 19.28 19.62
N ILE A 522 -9.85 18.24 18.84
CA ILE A 522 -10.86 17.43 18.18
C ILE A 522 -11.50 16.51 19.23
N ALA A 523 -12.82 16.45 19.25
CA ALA A 523 -13.61 15.56 20.09
C ALA A 523 -14.79 15.04 19.28
N LEU A 524 -14.63 13.86 18.68
CA LEU A 524 -15.64 13.19 17.87
C LEU A 524 -16.33 12.08 18.66
N ASP A 525 -17.62 11.87 18.39
CA ASP A 525 -18.31 10.66 18.81
C ASP A 525 -17.63 9.43 18.20
N ALA A 526 -17.45 8.36 18.98
CA ALA A 526 -16.76 7.14 18.56
C ALA A 526 -17.32 6.55 17.24
N ALA A 527 -18.63 6.61 17.03
CA ALA A 527 -19.26 6.12 15.81
C ALA A 527 -18.84 6.92 14.55
N VAL A 528 -18.55 8.21 14.70
CA VAL A 528 -18.07 9.07 13.61
C VAL A 528 -16.63 8.71 13.26
N SER A 529 -15.76 8.55 14.26
CA SER A 529 -14.39 8.04 14.08
C SER A 529 -14.37 6.66 13.42
N GLY A 530 -15.25 5.75 13.85
CA GLY A 530 -15.39 4.43 13.24
C GLY A 530 -15.80 4.50 11.77
N ASN A 531 -16.69 5.43 11.40
CA ASN A 531 -17.05 5.65 9.99
C ASN A 531 -15.89 6.28 9.18
N ILE A 532 -15.09 7.16 9.78
CA ILE A 532 -13.89 7.72 9.15
C ILE A 532 -12.86 6.62 8.86
N LEU A 533 -12.64 5.72 9.81
CA LEU A 533 -11.64 4.66 9.66
C LEU A 533 -12.14 3.53 8.75
N TYR A 534 -13.34 3.02 9.01
CA TYR A 534 -13.83 1.75 8.48
C TYR A 534 -15.09 1.84 7.62
N GLY A 535 -15.61 3.05 7.39
CA GLY A 535 -16.78 3.26 6.52
C GLY A 535 -16.51 2.92 5.05
N PRO A 536 -17.50 3.11 4.15
CA PRO A 536 -17.35 2.80 2.73
C PRO A 536 -16.20 3.54 2.02
N LEU A 537 -15.87 4.74 2.49
CA LEU A 537 -14.70 5.54 2.08
C LEU A 537 -13.68 5.66 3.22
N GLY A 538 -13.63 4.67 4.10
CA GLY A 538 -12.81 4.70 5.30
C GLY A 538 -11.32 4.75 4.99
N LEU A 539 -10.55 5.47 5.83
CA LEU A 539 -9.12 5.67 5.66
C LEU A 539 -8.28 4.39 5.77
N THR A 540 -8.79 3.34 6.42
CA THR A 540 -8.11 2.03 6.44
C THR A 540 -8.32 1.23 5.16
N THR A 541 -9.28 1.64 4.33
CA THR A 541 -9.58 0.97 3.06
C THR A 541 -8.68 1.49 1.95
N ARG A 542 -8.28 0.61 1.02
CA ARG A 542 -7.52 1.02 -0.17
C ARG A 542 -8.25 2.11 -0.97
N THR A 543 -9.55 1.95 -1.20
CA THR A 543 -10.34 2.91 -1.96
C THR A 543 -10.44 4.27 -1.27
N GLY A 544 -10.76 4.29 0.03
CA GLY A 544 -10.88 5.53 0.80
C GLY A 544 -9.56 6.29 0.90
N ALA A 545 -8.46 5.60 1.24
CA ALA A 545 -7.14 6.21 1.33
C ALA A 545 -6.66 6.76 -0.03
N THR A 546 -6.73 5.97 -1.10
CA THR A 546 -6.32 6.44 -2.45
C THR A 546 -7.17 7.60 -2.93
N LEU A 547 -8.48 7.61 -2.64
CA LEU A 547 -9.36 8.73 -3.00
C LEU A 547 -9.01 9.99 -2.21
N PHE A 548 -8.73 9.86 -0.91
CA PHE A 548 -8.32 10.97 -0.07
C PHE A 548 -7.01 11.58 -0.56
N LEU A 549 -6.01 10.74 -0.85
CA LEU A 549 -4.71 11.18 -1.37
C LEU A 549 -4.84 11.77 -2.78
N TYR A 550 -5.69 11.22 -3.64
CA TYR A 550 -6.02 11.84 -4.92
C TYR A 550 -6.55 13.26 -4.72
N GLY A 551 -7.46 13.44 -3.76
CA GLY A 551 -7.96 14.76 -3.36
C GLY A 551 -6.85 15.71 -2.92
N GLU A 552 -6.00 15.30 -1.97
CA GLU A 552 -4.91 16.15 -1.46
C GLU A 552 -3.89 16.51 -2.54
N LEU A 553 -3.51 15.56 -3.38
CA LEU A 553 -2.45 15.73 -4.38
C LEU A 553 -2.93 16.46 -5.64
N THR A 554 -4.21 16.34 -5.98
CA THR A 554 -4.77 16.99 -7.20
C THR A 554 -5.57 18.26 -6.92
N GLY A 555 -5.99 18.47 -5.67
CA GLY A 555 -6.90 19.55 -5.31
C GLY A 555 -8.35 19.33 -5.79
N MET A 556 -8.68 18.14 -6.32
CA MET A 556 -10.00 17.81 -6.85
C MET A 556 -10.42 16.38 -6.48
N THR A 557 -11.72 16.11 -6.41
CA THR A 557 -12.21 14.74 -6.39
C THR A 557 -12.05 14.10 -7.77
N PRO A 558 -11.97 12.75 -7.88
CA PRO A 558 -12.10 12.09 -9.16
C PRO A 558 -13.47 12.39 -9.81
N PRO A 559 -13.67 12.14 -11.12
CA PRO A 559 -14.90 12.42 -11.87
C PRO A 559 -16.03 11.42 -11.54
N ILE A 560 -16.31 11.26 -10.25
CA ILE A 560 -17.34 10.40 -9.70
C ILE A 560 -18.15 11.16 -8.65
N ASP A 561 -19.42 10.79 -8.53
CA ASP A 561 -20.24 11.15 -7.39
C ASP A 561 -19.89 10.22 -6.21
N LEU A 562 -19.33 10.79 -5.14
CA LEU A 562 -18.81 10.03 -3.99
C LEU A 562 -19.89 9.26 -3.20
N ALA A 563 -21.17 9.62 -3.36
CA ALA A 563 -22.27 8.93 -2.70
C ALA A 563 -22.77 7.71 -3.49
N THR A 564 -22.70 7.77 -4.82
CA THR A 564 -23.22 6.73 -5.72
C THR A 564 -22.13 5.92 -6.41
N MET A 565 -20.88 6.39 -6.38
CA MET A 565 -19.72 5.86 -7.12
C MET A 565 -19.97 5.78 -8.64
N GLN A 566 -20.85 6.63 -9.16
CA GLN A 566 -21.17 6.75 -10.59
C GLN A 566 -20.47 7.98 -11.19
N PRO A 567 -20.34 8.10 -12.53
CA PRO A 567 -19.76 9.28 -13.15
C PRO A 567 -20.41 10.57 -12.66
N GLY A 568 -19.58 11.53 -12.24
CA GLY A 568 -19.99 12.80 -11.65
C GLY A 568 -19.00 13.91 -11.97
N ALA A 569 -19.41 15.16 -11.78
CA ALA A 569 -18.50 16.28 -11.99
C ALA A 569 -17.48 16.35 -10.83
N PRO A 570 -16.17 16.48 -11.12
CA PRO A 570 -15.16 16.75 -10.09
C PRO A 570 -15.52 17.98 -9.25
N VAL A 571 -15.28 17.89 -7.95
CA VAL A 571 -15.47 18.98 -6.98
C VAL A 571 -14.12 19.33 -6.37
N GLU A 572 -13.92 20.60 -6.04
CA GLU A 572 -12.71 21.06 -5.34
C GLU A 572 -12.48 20.29 -4.04
N TRP A 573 -11.25 19.83 -3.83
CA TRP A 573 -10.84 19.16 -2.61
C TRP A 573 -10.42 20.19 -1.56
N ASN A 574 -11.23 20.33 -0.52
CA ASN A 574 -10.97 21.23 0.59
C ASN A 574 -11.68 20.73 1.86
N ALA A 575 -11.54 21.47 2.96
CA ALA A 575 -12.15 21.12 4.24
C ALA A 575 -13.67 20.92 4.15
N THR A 576 -14.37 21.68 3.30
CA THR A 576 -15.84 21.52 3.14
C THR A 576 -16.19 20.19 2.50
N THR A 577 -15.43 19.77 1.48
CA THR A 577 -15.60 18.47 0.81
C THR A 577 -15.31 17.33 1.78
N VAL A 578 -14.20 17.39 2.53
CA VAL A 578 -13.84 16.39 3.55
C VAL A 578 -14.88 16.33 4.68
N SER A 579 -15.34 17.49 5.18
CA SER A 579 -16.44 17.58 6.15
C SER A 579 -17.71 16.89 5.65
N ALA A 580 -18.07 17.07 4.38
CA ALA A 580 -19.26 16.46 3.79
C ALA A 580 -19.13 14.94 3.62
N ILE A 581 -17.93 14.43 3.28
CA ILE A 581 -17.67 12.99 3.13
C ILE A 581 -17.85 12.27 4.47
N TYR A 582 -17.27 12.81 5.54
CA TYR A 582 -17.21 12.12 6.83
C TYR A 582 -18.27 12.59 7.84
N GLY A 583 -19.03 13.64 7.53
CA GLY A 583 -20.03 14.20 8.43
C GLY A 583 -19.43 14.92 9.65
N VAL A 584 -18.29 15.60 9.46
CA VAL A 584 -17.56 16.30 10.53
C VAL A 584 -17.53 17.81 10.30
N ASP A 585 -17.15 18.58 11.32
CA ASP A 585 -16.94 20.02 11.16
C ASP A 585 -15.64 20.35 10.41
N ALA A 586 -15.44 21.63 10.09
CA ALA A 586 -14.27 22.08 9.34
C ALA A 586 -12.94 21.91 10.10
N ASN A 587 -12.97 21.93 11.44
CA ASN A 587 -11.77 21.77 12.25
C ASN A 587 -11.28 20.31 12.19
N ALA A 588 -12.19 19.36 12.42
CA ALA A 588 -11.91 17.93 12.27
C ALA A 588 -11.56 17.55 10.83
N ALA A 589 -12.19 18.15 9.83
CA ALA A 589 -11.79 17.98 8.44
C ALA A 589 -10.34 18.43 8.19
N ASN A 590 -9.92 19.59 8.70
CA ASN A 590 -8.52 20.01 8.57
C ASN A 590 -7.56 19.09 9.33
N ALA A 591 -7.96 18.57 10.50
CA ALA A 591 -7.16 17.60 11.25
C ALA A 591 -6.97 16.30 10.47
N LEU A 592 -8.01 15.79 9.81
CA LEU A 592 -7.93 14.62 8.92
C LEU A 592 -6.93 14.85 7.79
N ARG A 593 -7.00 16.00 7.14
CA ARG A 593 -6.09 16.36 6.04
C ARG A 593 -4.63 16.43 6.51
N ALA A 594 -4.39 17.06 7.66
CA ALA A 594 -3.06 17.16 8.25
C ALA A 594 -2.49 15.79 8.69
N LEU A 595 -3.31 14.95 9.33
CA LEU A 595 -2.93 13.59 9.70
C LEU A 595 -2.56 12.79 8.45
N MET A 596 -3.45 12.75 7.46
CA MET A 596 -3.26 11.96 6.24
C MET A 596 -2.02 12.39 5.46
N MET A 597 -1.85 13.70 5.26
CA MET A 597 -0.79 14.19 4.38
C MET A 597 0.56 14.30 5.11
N SER A 598 0.60 15.00 6.25
CA SER A 598 1.86 15.35 6.90
C SER A 598 2.41 14.27 7.83
N VAL A 599 1.56 13.46 8.47
CA VAL A 599 2.00 12.46 9.44
C VAL A 599 2.04 11.07 8.82
N ILE A 600 1.00 10.69 8.08
CA ILE A 600 0.92 9.35 7.48
C ILE A 600 1.69 9.28 6.16
N TYR A 601 1.28 10.07 5.16
CA TYR A 601 1.81 9.96 3.80
C TYR A 601 3.25 10.48 3.66
N ASP A 602 3.57 11.66 4.22
CA ASP A 602 4.90 12.27 4.04
C ASP A 602 5.97 11.69 4.98
N ASP A 603 5.60 11.12 6.13
CA ASP A 603 6.55 10.72 7.19
C ASP A 603 6.46 9.23 7.55
N PHE A 604 5.33 8.78 8.11
CA PHE A 604 5.20 7.42 8.64
C PHE A 604 5.33 6.34 7.57
N VAL A 605 4.62 6.44 6.43
CA VAL A 605 4.62 5.40 5.40
C VAL A 605 5.97 5.27 4.69
N PRO A 606 6.64 6.36 4.26
CA PRO A 606 8.00 6.28 3.73
C PRO A 606 8.98 5.60 4.68
N GLY A 607 8.95 5.98 5.98
CA GLY A 607 9.77 5.35 7.01
C GLY A 607 9.46 3.85 7.16
N LEU A 608 8.18 3.49 7.19
CA LEU A 608 7.74 2.09 7.24
C LEU A 608 8.28 1.27 6.06
N LEU A 609 8.20 1.78 4.83
CA LEU A 609 8.68 1.09 3.64
C LEU A 609 10.21 0.91 3.64
N VAL A 610 10.96 1.91 4.10
CA VAL A 610 12.43 1.85 4.14
C VAL A 610 12.90 0.98 5.31
N ASP A 611 12.45 1.27 6.52
CA ASP A 611 13.00 0.70 7.74
C ASP A 611 12.50 -0.73 8.00
N SER A 612 11.22 -0.99 7.71
CA SER A 612 10.60 -2.29 8.00
C SER A 612 10.59 -3.23 6.79
N PHE A 613 10.45 -2.70 5.58
CA PHE A 613 10.33 -3.50 4.36
C PHE A 613 11.57 -3.44 3.45
N GLY A 614 12.59 -2.68 3.82
CA GLY A 614 13.89 -2.65 3.13
C GLY A 614 13.85 -1.97 1.75
N SER A 615 12.88 -1.09 1.51
CA SER A 615 12.86 -0.28 0.29
C SER A 615 14.10 0.60 0.19
N SER A 616 14.54 0.89 -1.04
CA SER A 616 15.66 1.81 -1.29
C SER A 616 15.30 3.30 -1.12
N GLY A 617 14.03 3.61 -0.82
CA GLY A 617 13.56 5.00 -0.73
C GLY A 617 13.25 5.61 -2.10
N GLN A 618 13.11 6.93 -2.17
CA GLN A 618 12.70 7.66 -3.38
C GLN A 618 13.75 7.63 -4.50
N TYR A 619 15.03 7.61 -4.15
CA TYR A 619 16.14 7.53 -5.10
C TYR A 619 17.01 6.32 -4.80
N MET A 620 17.58 5.72 -5.83
CA MET A 620 18.39 4.51 -5.72
C MET A 620 19.63 4.62 -6.59
N THR A 621 20.74 4.04 -6.12
CA THR A 621 22.01 3.99 -6.86
C THR A 621 22.31 2.56 -7.29
N MET A 622 22.35 2.30 -8.61
CA MET A 622 22.58 0.97 -9.17
C MET A 622 23.24 1.04 -10.56
N PRO A 623 23.76 -0.08 -11.10
CA PRO A 623 24.23 -0.12 -12.48
C PRO A 623 23.09 0.21 -13.46
N LEU A 624 23.37 0.96 -14.53
CA LEU A 624 22.40 1.30 -15.57
C LEU A 624 21.65 0.07 -16.12
N ASN A 625 22.37 -1.04 -16.37
CA ASN A 625 21.76 -2.31 -16.80
C ASN A 625 20.63 -2.79 -15.87
N ASN A 626 20.80 -2.69 -14.55
CA ASN A 626 19.78 -3.12 -13.60
C ASN A 626 18.57 -2.18 -13.67
N TRP A 627 18.81 -0.86 -13.71
CA TRP A 627 17.73 0.11 -13.78
C TRP A 627 16.89 0.00 -15.07
N LEU A 628 17.51 -0.34 -16.20
CA LEU A 628 16.80 -0.53 -17.47
C LEU A 628 16.04 -1.86 -17.53
N TYR A 629 16.73 -2.96 -17.24
CA TYR A 629 16.27 -4.29 -17.61
C TYR A 629 15.89 -5.19 -16.44
N GLY A 630 16.01 -4.71 -15.20
CA GLY A 630 15.59 -5.48 -14.03
C GLY A 630 16.32 -5.11 -12.74
N TRP A 631 15.56 -4.64 -11.76
CA TRP A 631 16.01 -4.59 -10.36
C TRP A 631 14.95 -5.22 -9.44
N PHE A 632 15.42 -5.74 -8.31
CA PHE A 632 14.58 -6.33 -7.30
C PHE A 632 14.16 -5.28 -6.27
N ASP A 633 12.85 -5.17 -6.04
CA ASP A 633 12.20 -4.33 -5.06
C ASP A 633 11.46 -5.22 -4.03
N PRO A 634 11.89 -5.20 -2.75
CA PRO A 634 11.35 -6.11 -1.73
C PRO A 634 9.89 -5.81 -1.40
N VAL A 635 9.46 -4.54 -1.46
CA VAL A 635 8.06 -4.15 -1.22
C VAL A 635 7.17 -4.72 -2.32
N GLY A 636 7.60 -4.59 -3.58
CA GLY A 636 6.94 -5.14 -4.77
C GLY A 636 6.74 -6.65 -4.67
N MET A 637 7.67 -7.39 -4.07
CA MET A 637 7.52 -8.83 -3.82
C MET A 637 6.39 -9.11 -2.82
N MET A 638 6.31 -8.35 -1.72
CA MET A 638 5.33 -8.56 -0.65
C MET A 638 3.90 -8.26 -1.10
N ILE A 639 3.73 -7.27 -1.99
CA ILE A 639 2.41 -6.88 -2.53
C ILE A 639 2.05 -7.61 -3.83
N ALA A 640 2.95 -8.46 -4.36
CA ALA A 640 2.67 -9.25 -5.54
C ALA A 640 1.47 -10.17 -5.29
N SER A 641 0.70 -10.45 -6.35
CA SER A 641 -0.43 -11.40 -6.27
C SER A 641 0.03 -12.81 -5.86
N ASP A 642 1.26 -13.18 -6.23
CA ASP A 642 1.96 -14.37 -5.75
C ASP A 642 3.38 -13.99 -5.33
N PRO A 643 3.63 -13.71 -4.03
CA PRO A 643 4.95 -13.40 -3.51
C PRO A 643 5.99 -14.52 -3.66
N THR A 644 5.55 -15.74 -3.99
CA THR A 644 6.45 -16.90 -4.17
C THR A 644 6.90 -17.08 -5.62
N ALA A 645 6.31 -16.32 -6.55
CA ALA A 645 6.68 -16.36 -7.95
C ALA A 645 8.13 -15.87 -8.13
N PRO A 646 8.97 -16.51 -8.97
CA PRO A 646 10.34 -16.07 -9.20
C PRO A 646 10.47 -14.62 -9.69
N SER A 647 9.45 -14.12 -10.40
CA SER A 647 9.37 -12.74 -10.90
C SER A 647 8.79 -11.73 -9.90
N ALA A 648 8.34 -12.17 -8.73
CA ALA A 648 7.79 -11.28 -7.71
C ALA A 648 8.84 -10.26 -7.25
N GLY A 649 8.44 -8.99 -7.18
CA GLY A 649 9.33 -7.89 -6.79
C GLY A 649 10.28 -7.40 -7.87
N TRP A 650 10.29 -7.94 -9.08
CA TRP A 650 11.12 -7.40 -10.15
C TRP A 650 10.45 -6.26 -10.90
N ALA A 651 11.14 -5.12 -10.99
CA ALA A 651 10.74 -3.96 -11.78
C ALA A 651 11.70 -3.75 -12.97
N LYS A 652 11.22 -3.16 -14.06
CA LYS A 652 11.98 -2.89 -15.30
C LYS A 652 11.41 -1.68 -16.03
N LEU A 653 12.24 -1.04 -16.86
CA LEU A 653 11.82 0.04 -17.78
C LEU A 653 11.71 -0.44 -19.23
N GLU A 654 12.58 -1.36 -19.64
CA GLU A 654 12.55 -1.99 -20.95
C GLU A 654 12.31 -3.50 -20.81
N THR A 655 11.53 -4.07 -21.74
CA THR A 655 11.19 -5.49 -21.73
C THR A 655 12.32 -6.32 -22.34
N ASN A 656 13.08 -7.02 -21.49
CA ASN A 656 14.08 -8.03 -21.87
C ASN A 656 13.51 -9.45 -21.72
N GLU A 657 14.09 -10.47 -22.34
CA GLU A 657 13.62 -11.86 -22.17
C GLU A 657 13.72 -12.31 -20.69
N THR A 658 14.76 -11.84 -19.99
CA THR A 658 14.98 -12.09 -18.57
C THR A 658 15.34 -10.80 -17.83
N PHE A 659 15.02 -10.73 -16.54
CA PHE A 659 15.48 -9.60 -15.73
C PHE A 659 17.00 -9.62 -15.63
N TYR A 660 17.65 -8.47 -15.86
CA TYR A 660 19.11 -8.43 -15.83
C TYR A 660 19.65 -8.81 -14.44
N GLY A 661 20.70 -9.62 -14.41
CA GLY A 661 21.31 -10.10 -13.16
C GLY A 661 20.47 -11.11 -12.35
N SER A 662 19.26 -11.47 -12.80
CA SER A 662 18.34 -12.36 -12.06
C SER A 662 18.70 -13.85 -12.08
N GLY A 663 19.66 -14.26 -12.91
CA GLY A 663 19.98 -15.67 -13.10
C GLY A 663 18.98 -16.43 -13.98
N GLY A 664 18.20 -15.73 -14.81
CA GLY A 664 17.29 -16.33 -15.80
C GLY A 664 15.81 -16.24 -15.44
N VAL A 665 15.42 -15.35 -14.53
CA VAL A 665 14.01 -15.09 -14.25
C VAL A 665 13.41 -14.34 -15.44
N SER A 666 12.38 -14.94 -16.06
CA SER A 666 11.68 -14.35 -17.20
C SER A 666 10.94 -13.06 -16.81
N THR A 667 10.92 -12.08 -17.71
CA THR A 667 10.16 -10.84 -17.50
C THR A 667 8.68 -10.93 -17.89
N GLY A 668 8.22 -12.13 -18.22
CA GLY A 668 6.88 -12.42 -18.71
C GLY A 668 6.90 -13.13 -20.07
N PRO A 669 5.71 -13.44 -20.63
CA PRO A 669 5.60 -13.95 -21.99
C PRO A 669 6.10 -12.91 -23.01
N ALA A 670 6.50 -13.40 -24.18
CA ALA A 670 6.78 -12.56 -25.33
C ALA A 670 5.53 -11.79 -25.76
N THR A 671 5.71 -10.57 -26.27
CA THR A 671 4.60 -9.74 -26.74
C THR A 671 4.09 -10.30 -28.06
N VAL A 672 2.77 -10.42 -28.20
CA VAL A 672 2.13 -10.91 -29.41
C VAL A 672 1.65 -9.74 -30.26
N TYR A 673 2.17 -9.61 -31.46
CA TYR A 673 1.78 -8.59 -32.42
C TYR A 673 0.92 -9.20 -33.52
N THR A 674 -0.06 -8.43 -34.00
CA THR A 674 -0.76 -8.70 -35.25
C THR A 674 -0.62 -7.49 -36.15
N MET A 675 -0.18 -7.72 -37.38
CA MET A 675 0.02 -6.68 -38.39
C MET A 675 -0.66 -7.05 -39.71
N CYS A 676 -0.96 -6.04 -40.51
CA CYS A 676 -1.49 -6.19 -41.85
C CYS A 676 -0.40 -6.60 -42.85
N THR A 677 -0.75 -7.54 -43.71
CA THR A 677 0.14 -8.13 -44.73
C THR A 677 -0.08 -7.57 -46.13
N GLY A 678 -1.12 -6.74 -46.33
CA GLY A 678 -1.50 -6.18 -47.64
C GLY A 678 -2.35 -7.11 -48.53
N HIS A 679 -2.56 -8.37 -48.14
CA HIS A 679 -3.46 -9.30 -48.85
C HIS A 679 -4.94 -8.89 -48.88
N ASN A 680 -5.34 -8.03 -47.95
CA ASN A 680 -6.70 -7.51 -47.83
C ASN A 680 -6.63 -5.98 -47.96
N PRO A 681 -7.34 -5.36 -48.93
CA PRO A 681 -7.32 -3.92 -49.10
C PRO A 681 -7.93 -3.14 -47.92
N ASP A 682 -8.69 -3.80 -47.04
CA ASP A 682 -9.21 -3.19 -45.81
C ASP A 682 -8.19 -3.24 -44.63
N CYS A 683 -7.01 -3.82 -44.84
CA CYS A 683 -5.92 -3.99 -43.87
C CYS A 683 -4.62 -3.49 -44.52
N GLU A 684 -4.29 -2.22 -44.34
CA GLU A 684 -3.23 -1.56 -45.11
C GLU A 684 -1.86 -2.15 -44.79
N LYS A 685 -1.00 -2.31 -45.81
CA LYS A 685 0.30 -3.00 -45.68
C LYS A 685 1.12 -2.49 -44.50
N GLY A 686 1.51 -3.39 -43.60
CA GLY A 686 2.36 -3.08 -42.45
C GLY A 686 1.65 -2.38 -41.30
N GLU A 687 0.37 -2.05 -41.39
CA GLU A 687 -0.38 -1.41 -40.29
C GLU A 687 -0.49 -2.33 -39.06
N ALA A 688 -0.35 -1.78 -37.86
CA ALA A 688 -0.56 -2.54 -36.62
C ALA A 688 -2.07 -2.77 -36.37
N VAL A 689 -2.43 -4.02 -36.07
CA VAL A 689 -3.82 -4.40 -35.76
C VAL A 689 -4.02 -4.53 -34.25
N SER A 690 -3.11 -5.24 -33.57
CA SER A 690 -3.22 -5.44 -32.12
C SER A 690 -1.89 -5.83 -31.47
N GLU A 691 -1.74 -5.46 -30.21
CA GLU A 691 -0.68 -5.90 -29.29
C GLU A 691 -1.33 -6.69 -28.14
N ASP A 692 -0.86 -7.92 -27.89
CA ASP A 692 -1.39 -8.85 -26.89
C ASP A 692 -2.92 -9.07 -27.00
N GLY A 693 -3.44 -9.03 -28.23
CA GLY A 693 -4.87 -9.20 -28.53
C GLY A 693 -5.73 -7.95 -28.30
N SER A 694 -5.12 -6.79 -28.00
CA SER A 694 -5.79 -5.50 -27.84
C SER A 694 -5.48 -4.57 -29.02
N GLU A 695 -6.52 -3.94 -29.58
CA GLU A 695 -6.39 -2.86 -30.58
C GLU A 695 -5.94 -1.51 -29.98
N PHE A 696 -5.76 -1.48 -28.65
CA PHE A 696 -5.31 -0.33 -27.88
C PHE A 696 -3.95 -0.59 -27.25
N LEU A 697 -3.20 0.48 -26.99
CA LEU A 697 -1.99 0.41 -26.16
C LEU A 697 -2.27 -0.32 -24.85
N SER A 698 -1.31 -1.15 -24.42
CA SER A 698 -1.46 -2.04 -23.26
C SER A 698 -1.76 -1.35 -21.92
N TRP A 699 -1.62 -0.02 -21.84
CA TRP A 699 -1.91 0.82 -20.68
C TRP A 699 -2.91 1.94 -20.96
N ARG A 700 -3.40 2.10 -22.20
CA ARG A 700 -4.49 3.00 -22.57
C ARG A 700 -5.61 2.21 -23.24
N ASN A 701 -6.18 1.28 -22.48
CA ASN A 701 -7.25 0.39 -22.90
C ASN A 701 -8.52 0.62 -22.06
N THR A 702 -9.58 -0.12 -22.37
CA THR A 702 -10.89 0.03 -21.70
C THR A 702 -10.83 -0.30 -20.21
N GLU A 703 -9.98 -1.26 -19.81
CA GLU A 703 -9.82 -1.62 -18.40
C GLU A 703 -9.19 -0.47 -17.60
N MET A 704 -8.13 0.14 -18.13
CA MET A 704 -7.49 1.31 -17.51
C MET A 704 -8.45 2.49 -17.42
N MET A 705 -9.20 2.75 -18.49
CA MET A 705 -10.21 3.82 -18.50
C MET A 705 -11.26 3.60 -17.41
N ASN A 706 -11.75 2.37 -17.23
CA ASN A 706 -12.72 2.08 -16.19
C ASN A 706 -12.11 2.18 -14.78
N GLY A 707 -10.92 1.63 -14.57
CA GLY A 707 -10.21 1.66 -13.28
C GLY A 707 -9.83 3.05 -12.80
N THR A 708 -9.63 3.98 -13.74
CA THR A 708 -9.27 5.40 -13.48
C THR A 708 -10.47 6.34 -13.59
N TYR A 709 -11.70 5.83 -13.69
CA TYR A 709 -12.92 6.63 -13.87
C TYR A 709 -12.90 7.57 -15.08
N GLY A 710 -12.20 7.18 -16.15
CA GLY A 710 -12.08 7.94 -17.39
C GLY A 710 -10.97 8.99 -17.39
N LEU A 711 -10.15 9.06 -16.34
CA LEU A 711 -9.00 9.97 -16.30
C LEU A 711 -7.90 9.56 -17.29
N VAL A 712 -7.71 8.26 -17.52
CA VAL A 712 -6.83 7.73 -18.56
C VAL A 712 -7.69 7.18 -19.70
N THR A 713 -7.70 7.86 -20.84
CA THR A 713 -8.53 7.48 -21.99
C THR A 713 -7.85 6.43 -22.86
N THR A 714 -8.66 5.67 -23.61
CA THR A 714 -8.15 4.68 -24.57
C THR A 714 -7.37 5.33 -25.71
N GLN A 715 -6.32 4.66 -26.22
CA GLN A 715 -5.56 5.08 -27.40
C GLN A 715 -5.36 3.87 -28.33
N SER A 716 -5.90 3.97 -29.55
CA SER A 716 -5.89 2.89 -30.53
C SER A 716 -4.53 2.80 -31.24
N LEU A 717 -4.16 1.58 -31.60
CA LEU A 717 -3.02 1.24 -32.47
C LEU A 717 -3.39 1.21 -33.96
N ALA A 718 -4.68 1.23 -34.30
CA ALA A 718 -5.11 1.26 -35.70
C ALA A 718 -4.55 2.50 -36.40
N GLY A 719 -4.07 2.32 -37.63
CA GLY A 719 -3.42 3.31 -38.46
C GLY A 719 -1.93 3.51 -38.15
N THR A 720 -1.36 2.82 -37.16
CA THR A 720 0.08 2.96 -36.89
C THR A 720 0.91 2.19 -37.90
N THR A 721 1.91 2.87 -38.46
CA THR A 721 2.84 2.29 -39.42
C THR A 721 3.73 1.23 -38.77
N GLY A 722 3.82 0.06 -39.38
CA GLY A 722 4.85 -0.96 -39.11
C GLY A 722 5.97 -0.97 -40.15
N GLY A 723 6.18 0.14 -40.87
CA GLY A 723 7.25 0.27 -41.86
C GLY A 723 6.82 0.84 -43.21
N PHE A 724 5.54 1.14 -43.42
CA PHE A 724 5.01 1.73 -44.65
C PHE A 724 4.18 2.98 -44.37
N LEU A 725 4.30 4.00 -45.20
CA LEU A 725 3.44 5.18 -45.19
C LEU A 725 2.55 5.16 -46.43
N THR A 726 1.26 5.44 -46.22
CA THR A 726 0.28 5.54 -47.31
C THR A 726 0.19 6.95 -47.88
N GLY A 727 0.79 7.93 -47.19
CA GLY A 727 0.87 9.32 -47.59
C GLY A 727 -0.27 10.19 -47.05
N SER A 728 -1.29 9.62 -46.39
CA SER A 728 -2.32 10.41 -45.71
C SER A 728 -2.95 9.68 -44.51
N GLY A 729 -2.96 10.34 -43.36
CA GLY A 729 -3.62 9.81 -42.15
C GLY A 729 -2.79 8.76 -41.40
N ASP A 730 -1.54 8.53 -41.81
CA ASP A 730 -0.63 7.61 -41.15
C ASP A 730 -0.34 8.04 -39.70
N LEU A 731 -0.34 7.08 -38.79
CA LEU A 731 0.07 7.25 -37.40
C LEU A 731 1.37 6.49 -37.15
N VAL A 732 2.05 6.78 -36.05
CA VAL A 732 3.21 5.99 -35.58
C VAL A 732 3.09 5.74 -34.09
N ASP A 733 3.42 4.52 -33.67
CA ASP A 733 3.59 4.17 -32.26
C ASP A 733 5.02 4.52 -31.81
N ALA A 734 5.14 5.49 -30.91
CA ALA A 734 6.39 5.92 -30.31
C ALA A 734 6.81 4.94 -29.19
N GLY A 735 7.08 3.68 -29.55
CA GLY A 735 7.60 2.65 -28.65
C GLY A 735 6.63 2.18 -27.56
N GLY A 736 5.32 2.29 -27.80
CA GLY A 736 4.27 1.92 -26.87
C GLY A 736 3.98 2.98 -25.79
N TYR A 737 4.53 4.19 -25.93
CA TYR A 737 4.36 5.31 -24.98
C TYR A 737 3.41 6.39 -25.49
N ALA A 738 3.17 6.46 -26.80
CA ALA A 738 2.19 7.34 -27.40
C ALA A 738 1.98 6.96 -28.87
N VAL A 739 0.77 7.19 -29.37
CA VAL A 739 0.48 7.19 -30.81
C VAL A 739 0.34 8.64 -31.29
N THR A 740 1.05 9.00 -32.37
CA THR A 740 1.03 10.37 -32.92
C THR A 740 0.92 10.35 -34.45
N GLU A 741 0.51 11.48 -35.02
CA GLU A 741 0.29 11.67 -36.46
C GLU A 741 1.62 11.87 -37.20
N VAL A 742 1.76 11.21 -38.35
CA VAL A 742 2.89 11.38 -39.26
C VAL A 742 2.60 12.51 -40.25
N LYS A 743 3.56 13.42 -40.41
CA LYS A 743 3.47 14.58 -41.30
C LYS A 743 4.61 14.59 -42.31
N CYS A 744 4.28 14.35 -43.58
CA CYS A 744 5.23 14.46 -44.68
C CYS A 744 5.28 15.90 -45.18
N SER A 745 6.48 16.51 -45.16
CA SER A 745 6.64 17.96 -45.40
C SER A 745 7.67 18.31 -46.48
N GLY A 746 8.35 17.31 -47.05
CA GLY A 746 9.36 17.48 -48.08
C GLY A 746 9.69 16.17 -48.81
N THR A 747 10.65 16.26 -49.72
CA THR A 747 11.19 15.13 -50.48
C THR A 747 12.71 15.18 -50.42
N GLY A 748 13.36 14.04 -50.29
CA GLY A 748 14.81 13.90 -50.18
C GLY A 748 15.37 12.76 -51.03
N GLU A 749 16.60 12.35 -50.73
CA GLU A 749 17.28 11.22 -51.36
C GLU A 749 18.08 10.45 -50.30
N VAL A 750 17.94 9.13 -50.27
CA VAL A 750 18.73 8.23 -49.41
C VAL A 750 19.41 7.22 -50.32
N LYS A 751 20.75 7.22 -50.36
CA LYS A 751 21.56 6.33 -51.21
C LYS A 751 21.09 6.24 -52.68
N GLY A 752 20.72 7.37 -53.29
CA GLY A 752 20.23 7.41 -54.67
C GLY A 752 18.72 7.19 -54.84
N ILE A 753 18.01 6.82 -53.77
CA ILE A 753 16.57 6.52 -53.77
C ILE A 753 15.76 7.76 -53.38
N PRO A 754 14.81 8.24 -54.22
CA PRO A 754 13.90 9.32 -53.87
C PRO A 754 12.99 8.95 -52.69
N VAL A 755 12.91 9.83 -51.69
CA VAL A 755 12.09 9.61 -50.50
C VAL A 755 11.19 10.81 -50.18
N ASP A 756 10.08 10.56 -49.52
CA ASP A 756 9.31 11.56 -48.78
C ASP A 756 9.86 11.69 -47.36
N GLU A 757 10.09 12.94 -46.95
CA GLU A 757 10.58 13.28 -45.61
C GLU A 757 9.39 13.55 -44.69
N CYS A 758 9.18 12.65 -43.75
CA CYS A 758 8.08 12.66 -42.81
C CYS A 758 8.59 12.76 -41.37
N SER A 759 7.81 13.43 -40.52
CA SER A 759 8.12 13.53 -39.10
C SER A 759 6.89 13.35 -38.24
N ALA A 760 7.12 12.95 -37.00
CA ALA A 760 6.14 12.75 -35.97
C ALA A 760 6.72 13.22 -34.64
N SER A 761 5.93 13.92 -33.83
CA SER A 761 6.37 14.38 -32.52
C SER A 761 5.32 14.12 -31.43
N VAL A 762 5.79 13.91 -30.22
CA VAL A 762 4.98 13.75 -29.01
C VAL A 762 5.35 14.86 -28.04
N GLU A 763 4.38 15.72 -27.74
CA GLU A 763 4.57 16.85 -26.83
C GLU A 763 4.63 16.35 -25.36
N PRO A 764 5.80 16.43 -24.71
CA PRO A 764 5.99 15.82 -23.38
C PRO A 764 5.06 16.41 -22.33
N THR A 765 4.80 17.73 -22.36
CA THR A 765 3.97 18.43 -21.37
C THR A 765 2.54 17.91 -21.24
N THR A 766 2.04 17.19 -22.25
CA THR A 766 0.67 16.67 -22.28
C THR A 766 0.57 15.15 -22.24
N ASN A 767 1.71 14.45 -22.11
CA ASN A 767 1.77 13.00 -22.16
C ASN A 767 2.41 12.38 -20.91
N PRO A 768 1.71 12.41 -19.75
CA PRO A 768 2.14 11.70 -18.55
C PRO A 768 2.05 10.18 -18.80
N ILE A 769 3.08 9.45 -18.36
CA ILE A 769 3.17 7.99 -18.50
C ILE A 769 3.05 7.25 -17.16
N THR A 770 2.56 7.94 -16.12
CA THR A 770 2.27 7.38 -14.79
C THR A 770 1.52 6.04 -14.88
N ALA A 771 0.44 5.99 -15.64
CA ALA A 771 -0.38 4.79 -15.82
C ALA A 771 0.37 3.63 -16.50
N LYS A 772 1.34 3.92 -17.38
CA LYS A 772 2.19 2.89 -18.00
C LYS A 772 3.15 2.27 -16.98
N LEU A 773 3.71 3.11 -16.10
CA LEU A 773 4.73 2.70 -15.12
C LEU A 773 4.12 1.99 -13.90
N ILE A 774 2.90 2.35 -13.50
CA ILE A 774 2.19 1.74 -12.35
C ILE A 774 1.40 0.50 -12.78
N LYS A 775 0.58 0.63 -13.83
CA LYS A 775 -0.24 -0.42 -14.48
C LYS A 775 -1.05 -1.29 -13.49
N GLN A 776 -1.70 -0.67 -12.50
CA GLN A 776 -2.54 -1.34 -11.49
C GLN A 776 -4.04 -1.35 -11.86
N PHE A 777 -4.45 -0.66 -12.92
CA PHE A 777 -5.85 -0.52 -13.36
C PHE A 777 -6.79 0.04 -12.27
N SER A 778 -6.33 1.10 -11.61
CA SER A 778 -7.00 1.74 -10.48
C SER A 778 -6.82 3.27 -10.52
N LEU A 779 -7.45 3.99 -9.58
CA LEU A 779 -7.27 5.44 -9.46
C LEU A 779 -5.81 5.86 -9.28
N LEU A 780 -4.96 4.99 -8.72
CA LEU A 780 -3.53 5.23 -8.54
C LEU A 780 -2.81 5.49 -9.87
N ASP A 781 -3.25 4.86 -10.96
CA ASP A 781 -2.66 5.01 -12.30
C ASP A 781 -2.89 6.41 -12.89
N ALA A 782 -3.91 7.13 -12.41
CA ALA A 782 -4.20 8.51 -12.79
C ALA A 782 -3.59 9.55 -11.85
N LEU A 783 -2.83 9.11 -10.84
CA LEU A 783 -2.24 9.98 -9.82
C LEU A 783 -0.86 10.48 -10.28
N THR A 784 -0.83 11.29 -11.34
CA THR A 784 0.41 11.87 -11.87
C THR A 784 1.30 12.52 -10.81
N PRO A 785 0.78 13.25 -9.80
CA PRO A 785 1.63 13.79 -8.74
C PRO A 785 2.43 12.76 -7.93
N ALA A 786 1.98 11.50 -7.85
CA ALA A 786 2.73 10.44 -7.18
C ALA A 786 3.89 9.91 -8.02
N LEU A 787 3.80 9.99 -9.35
CA LEU A 787 4.89 9.60 -10.25
C LEU A 787 4.81 10.46 -11.52
N PRO A 788 5.33 11.70 -11.46
CA PRO A 788 5.09 12.71 -12.48
C PRO A 788 6.11 12.60 -13.62
N VAL A 789 6.11 11.44 -14.27
CA VAL A 789 6.98 11.12 -15.41
C VAL A 789 6.21 11.36 -16.71
N TYR A 790 6.85 12.11 -17.60
CA TYR A 790 6.31 12.52 -18.90
C TYR A 790 7.17 11.99 -20.04
N PHE A 791 6.56 11.72 -21.18
CA PHE A 791 7.23 11.18 -22.36
C PHE A 791 7.09 12.11 -23.55
N GLY A 792 8.22 12.50 -24.14
CA GLY A 792 8.30 13.17 -25.42
C GLY A 792 9.09 12.35 -26.44
N ALA A 793 8.80 12.56 -27.72
CA ALA A 793 9.52 11.89 -28.80
C ALA A 793 9.57 12.77 -30.04
N GLU A 794 10.69 12.71 -30.75
CA GLU A 794 10.86 13.25 -32.10
C GLU A 794 11.25 12.09 -33.00
N ILE A 795 10.49 11.87 -34.08
CA ILE A 795 10.63 10.76 -35.00
C ILE A 795 10.73 11.32 -36.41
N ASN A 796 11.78 10.95 -37.13
CA ASN A 796 11.98 11.25 -38.54
C ASN A 796 11.94 9.95 -39.33
N MET A 797 11.22 9.98 -40.46
CA MET A 797 11.03 8.84 -41.34
C MET A 797 11.24 9.29 -42.78
N GLN A 798 11.96 8.49 -43.54
CA GLN A 798 12.22 8.68 -44.96
C GLN A 798 11.63 7.48 -45.70
N SER A 799 10.51 7.72 -46.36
CA SER A 799 9.71 6.71 -47.05
C SER A 799 9.92 6.79 -48.56
N GLU A 800 10.19 5.67 -49.23
CA GLU A 800 10.37 5.66 -50.69
C GLU A 800 9.07 6.04 -51.41
N GLN A 801 9.16 6.94 -52.39
CA GLN A 801 8.01 7.68 -52.94
C GLN A 801 6.94 6.84 -53.63
N LEU A 802 7.29 5.66 -54.14
CA LEU A 802 6.35 4.80 -54.86
C LEU A 802 5.76 3.72 -53.94
N SER A 803 6.64 2.96 -53.28
CA SER A 803 6.27 1.83 -52.42
C SER A 803 5.73 2.27 -51.07
N GLY A 804 6.06 3.47 -50.60
CA GLY A 804 5.79 3.93 -49.25
C GLY A 804 6.65 3.26 -48.18
N LEU A 805 7.62 2.41 -48.53
CA LEU A 805 8.47 1.71 -47.56
C LEU A 805 9.40 2.71 -46.85
N ILE A 806 9.45 2.67 -45.52
CA ILE A 806 10.40 3.46 -44.73
C ILE A 806 11.78 2.81 -44.86
N ILE A 807 12.70 3.49 -45.54
CA ILE A 807 14.05 2.98 -45.80
C ILE A 807 15.11 3.64 -44.93
N ALA A 808 14.79 4.76 -44.30
CA ALA A 808 15.64 5.38 -43.29
C ALA A 808 14.81 6.15 -42.26
N GLY A 809 15.35 6.30 -41.07
CA GLY A 809 14.70 7.05 -40.01
C GLY A 809 15.49 7.06 -38.72
N ASP A 810 15.18 8.03 -37.88
CA ASP A 810 15.73 8.17 -36.55
C ASP A 810 14.64 8.58 -35.58
N SER A 811 14.81 8.20 -34.32
CA SER A 811 13.92 8.57 -33.24
C SER A 811 14.72 8.93 -32.01
N THR A 812 14.31 10.01 -31.36
CA THR A 812 14.79 10.44 -30.06
C THR A 812 13.60 10.49 -29.11
N SER A 813 13.56 9.56 -28.18
CA SER A 813 12.55 9.52 -27.11
C SER A 813 13.16 10.03 -25.81
N THR A 814 12.55 11.02 -25.17
CA THR A 814 13.03 11.59 -23.92
C THR A 814 11.98 11.49 -22.83
N PHE A 815 12.41 11.02 -21.67
CA PHE A 815 11.62 10.89 -20.46
C PHE A 815 11.97 12.05 -19.53
N TYR A 816 10.94 12.70 -19.02
CA TYR A 816 11.06 13.88 -18.19
C TYR A 816 10.44 13.63 -16.82
N LEU A 817 11.04 14.20 -15.80
CA LEU A 817 10.47 14.33 -14.47
C LEU A 817 9.98 15.77 -14.29
N ASP A 818 8.73 15.93 -13.88
CA ASP A 818 8.22 17.22 -13.42
C ASP A 818 8.81 17.55 -12.05
N THR A 819 9.43 18.72 -11.94
CA THR A 819 10.17 19.15 -10.76
C THR A 819 9.36 20.05 -9.82
N ARG A 820 8.10 20.35 -10.19
CA ARG A 820 7.17 21.11 -9.33
C ARG A 820 6.77 20.29 -8.10
N THR A 821 6.13 20.94 -7.14
CA THR A 821 5.72 20.32 -5.87
C THR A 821 4.27 20.61 -5.52
N GLY A 822 3.71 19.81 -4.62
CA GLY A 822 2.33 19.96 -4.15
C GLY A 822 1.31 19.82 -5.28
N THR A 823 0.23 20.61 -5.21
CA THR A 823 -0.89 20.55 -6.16
C THR A 823 -0.53 21.06 -7.56
N ASP A 824 0.60 21.74 -7.74
CA ASP A 824 1.01 22.24 -9.06
C ASP A 824 1.27 21.09 -10.04
N LEU A 825 1.69 19.92 -9.54
CA LEU A 825 1.88 18.67 -10.29
C LEU A 825 0.60 18.15 -10.94
N ALA A 826 -0.57 18.59 -10.49
CA ALA A 826 -1.87 18.18 -11.06
C ALA A 826 -2.26 19.00 -12.30
N SER A 827 -1.60 20.13 -12.52
CA SER A 827 -1.78 20.97 -13.70
C SER A 827 -0.81 20.59 -14.81
N THR A 828 -1.13 20.92 -16.05
CA THR A 828 -0.22 20.71 -17.19
C THR A 828 1.09 21.49 -16.97
N PRO A 829 2.27 20.83 -16.98
CA PRO A 829 3.57 21.50 -16.85
C PRO A 829 3.91 22.31 -18.09
N THR A 830 4.87 23.21 -17.94
CA THR A 830 5.61 23.82 -19.03
C THR A 830 6.95 23.10 -19.23
N MET A 831 7.64 23.32 -20.36
CA MET A 831 8.96 22.71 -20.57
C MET A 831 10.01 23.13 -19.54
N ASP A 832 9.87 24.31 -18.93
CA ASP A 832 10.79 24.78 -17.88
C ASP A 832 10.62 23.99 -16.56
N ASP A 833 9.48 23.32 -16.39
CA ASP A 833 9.19 22.49 -15.22
C ASP A 833 9.73 21.04 -15.38
N LEU A 834 10.07 20.66 -16.60
CA LEU A 834 10.43 19.29 -16.99
C LEU A 834 11.95 19.10 -17.08
N GLN A 835 12.47 18.18 -16.28
CA GLN A 835 13.88 17.77 -16.29
C GLN A 835 14.05 16.43 -17.02
N PRO A 836 14.87 16.37 -18.10
CA PRO A 836 15.25 15.09 -18.70
C PRO A 836 15.87 14.16 -17.66
N VAL A 837 15.40 12.92 -17.60
CA VAL A 837 15.96 11.87 -16.74
C VAL A 837 16.55 10.72 -17.54
N PHE A 838 16.00 10.46 -18.73
CA PHE A 838 16.42 9.36 -19.59
C PHE A 838 16.12 9.65 -21.05
N GLN A 839 16.95 9.19 -21.97
CA GLN A 839 16.75 9.35 -23.40
C GLN A 839 17.18 8.09 -24.15
N ILE A 840 16.40 7.76 -25.18
CA ILE A 840 16.63 6.68 -26.12
C ILE A 840 16.82 7.30 -27.49
N VAL A 841 17.92 6.98 -28.15
CA VAL A 841 18.18 7.33 -29.55
C VAL A 841 18.31 6.04 -30.35
N GLN A 842 17.52 5.95 -31.41
CA GLN A 842 17.54 4.82 -32.34
C GLN A 842 17.53 5.36 -33.76
N GLY A 843 18.34 4.78 -34.64
CA GLY A 843 18.35 5.08 -36.05
C GLY A 843 18.50 3.82 -36.86
N SER A 844 17.92 3.81 -38.05
CA SER A 844 18.07 2.75 -39.03
C SER A 844 18.11 3.37 -40.41
N GLU A 845 18.99 2.86 -41.25
CA GLU A 845 19.10 3.21 -42.66
C GLU A 845 19.29 1.90 -43.43
N ILE A 846 18.66 1.79 -44.59
CA ILE A 846 18.76 0.65 -45.50
C ILE A 846 20.23 0.30 -45.76
N ALA A 847 20.57 -0.99 -45.81
CA ALA A 847 21.94 -1.43 -46.05
C ALA A 847 22.42 -1.03 -47.47
N ASP A 848 23.74 -0.95 -47.69
CA ASP A 848 24.29 -0.51 -48.99
C ASP A 848 23.88 -1.46 -50.14
N ASP A 849 23.91 -2.77 -49.90
CA ASP A 849 23.51 -3.80 -50.85
C ASP A 849 22.01 -3.80 -51.13
N ASP A 850 21.18 -3.72 -50.08
CA ASP A 850 19.72 -3.61 -50.24
C ASP A 850 19.33 -2.31 -50.96
N ALA A 851 20.04 -1.21 -50.72
CA ALA A 851 19.83 0.07 -51.39
C ALA A 851 20.23 0.01 -52.87
N GLU A 852 21.36 -0.62 -53.21
CA GLU A 852 21.78 -0.82 -54.60
C GLU A 852 20.75 -1.65 -55.39
N ASP A 853 20.22 -2.72 -54.78
CA ASP A 853 19.20 -3.56 -55.40
C ASP A 853 17.88 -2.79 -55.61
N MET A 854 17.47 -1.98 -54.62
CA MET A 854 16.27 -1.13 -54.71
C MET A 854 16.42 0.03 -55.71
N GLU A 855 17.56 0.71 -55.70
CA GLU A 855 17.89 1.77 -56.67
C GLU A 855 17.86 1.22 -58.10
N SER A 856 18.48 0.04 -58.32
CA SER A 856 18.48 -0.64 -59.61
C SER A 856 17.06 -1.02 -60.07
N ALA A 857 16.23 -1.54 -59.17
CA ALA A 857 14.88 -2.00 -59.49
C ALA A 857 13.88 -0.86 -59.72
N ILE A 858 14.04 0.27 -59.01
CA ILE A 858 13.07 1.37 -59.01
C ILE A 858 13.61 2.57 -59.79
N VAL A 859 14.72 3.16 -59.31
CA VAL A 859 15.24 4.45 -59.80
C VAL A 859 15.83 4.31 -61.20
N GLN A 860 16.66 3.29 -61.43
CA GLN A 860 17.32 3.09 -62.71
C GLN A 860 16.30 2.84 -63.82
N ASN A 861 15.23 2.08 -63.54
CA ASN A 861 14.13 1.79 -64.47
C ASN A 861 13.25 3.02 -64.81
N GLN A 862 13.39 4.12 -64.07
CA GLN A 862 12.74 5.40 -64.38
C GLN A 862 13.63 6.34 -65.21
N GLU A 863 14.92 6.04 -65.40
CA GLU A 863 15.81 6.90 -66.18
C GLU A 863 15.46 6.92 -67.68
N TYR A 864 15.11 8.09 -68.20
CA TYR A 864 14.67 8.28 -69.60
C TYR A 864 15.63 7.70 -70.67
N MET A 865 16.93 7.68 -70.41
CA MET A 865 17.95 7.10 -71.31
C MET A 865 18.57 5.80 -70.79
N GLY A 866 18.45 5.54 -69.48
CA GLY A 866 19.18 4.50 -68.76
C GLY A 866 18.36 3.34 -68.21
N TRP A 867 17.03 3.38 -68.36
CA TRP A 867 16.08 2.36 -67.88
C TRP A 867 16.36 0.92 -68.28
N TRP A 868 17.21 0.66 -69.28
CA TRP A 868 17.52 -0.67 -69.81
C TRP A 868 18.94 -1.13 -69.46
N MET A 869 19.73 -0.32 -68.75
CA MET A 869 21.18 -0.56 -68.58
C MET A 869 21.52 -1.51 -67.42
N ASN A 870 20.55 -1.84 -66.57
CA ASN A 870 20.65 -2.79 -65.44
C ASN A 870 20.44 -4.26 -65.86
N PHE A 871 19.77 -4.55 -66.97
CA PHE A 871 19.52 -5.92 -67.48
C PHE A 871 18.83 -6.85 -66.48
N ASP A 872 17.95 -6.28 -65.66
CA ASP A 872 17.21 -6.97 -64.62
C ASP A 872 15.99 -7.73 -65.19
N ASN A 873 15.51 -7.36 -66.37
CA ASN A 873 14.33 -7.96 -66.99
C ASN A 873 14.49 -8.21 -68.50
N GLY A 874 13.55 -8.98 -69.08
CA GLY A 874 13.61 -9.37 -70.49
C GLY A 874 13.49 -8.21 -71.49
N PHE A 875 12.88 -7.08 -71.12
CA PHE A 875 12.71 -5.90 -71.96
C PHE A 875 14.02 -5.11 -72.14
N ASP A 876 14.93 -5.16 -71.17
CA ASP A 876 16.23 -4.48 -71.25
C ASP A 876 17.07 -5.01 -72.40
N TYR A 877 17.04 -6.33 -72.60
CA TYR A 877 17.66 -6.99 -73.74
C TYR A 877 17.04 -6.55 -75.07
N VAL A 878 15.74 -6.27 -75.09
CA VAL A 878 15.04 -5.74 -76.27
C VAL A 878 15.49 -4.31 -76.55
N ALA A 879 15.57 -3.46 -75.53
CA ALA A 879 16.04 -2.07 -75.65
C ALA A 879 17.51 -1.98 -76.08
N LEU A 880 18.41 -2.80 -75.52
CA LEU A 880 19.79 -2.92 -75.96
C LEU A 880 19.87 -3.32 -77.44
N LEU A 881 19.09 -4.33 -77.86
CA LEU A 881 19.07 -4.78 -79.26
C LEU A 881 18.54 -3.69 -80.20
N LEU A 882 17.59 -2.86 -79.76
CA LEU A 882 17.09 -1.71 -80.51
C LEU A 882 18.13 -0.58 -80.60
N TYR A 883 18.87 -0.28 -79.53
CA TYR A 883 19.97 0.69 -79.57
C TYR A 883 21.14 0.22 -80.46
N ILE A 884 21.57 -1.04 -80.32
CA ILE A 884 22.59 -1.65 -81.19
C ILE A 884 22.11 -1.67 -82.64
N GLY A 885 20.86 -2.08 -82.88
CA GLY A 885 20.26 -2.12 -84.21
C GLY A 885 20.14 -0.74 -84.87
N GLY A 886 19.69 0.26 -84.11
CA GLY A 886 19.58 1.65 -84.55
C GLY A 886 20.95 2.27 -84.86
N ALA A 887 21.93 2.09 -83.95
CA ALA A 887 23.30 2.56 -84.16
C ALA A 887 23.98 1.86 -85.34
N ALA A 888 23.81 0.54 -85.49
CA ALA A 888 24.34 -0.21 -86.62
C ALA A 888 23.75 0.27 -87.96
N LEU A 889 22.46 0.62 -88.02
CA LEU A 889 21.82 1.18 -89.21
C LEU A 889 22.33 2.59 -89.56
N ILE A 890 22.59 3.42 -88.55
CA ILE A 890 23.18 4.76 -88.73
C ILE A 890 24.64 4.65 -89.17
N ILE A 891 25.44 3.80 -88.53
CA ILE A 891 26.84 3.54 -88.90
C ILE A 891 26.92 2.97 -90.31
N MET A 892 26.07 1.98 -90.65
CA MET A 892 25.98 1.45 -92.01
C MET A 892 25.59 2.53 -93.03
N HIS A 893 24.72 3.48 -92.67
CA HIS A 893 24.41 4.62 -93.54
C HIS A 893 25.68 5.42 -93.86
N TYR A 894 26.43 5.87 -92.85
CA TYR A 894 27.65 6.66 -93.05
C TYR A 894 28.78 5.91 -93.77
N VAL A 895 28.97 4.62 -93.47
CA VAL A 895 29.95 3.75 -94.14
C VAL A 895 29.58 3.50 -95.61
N MET A 896 28.30 3.44 -95.96
CA MET A 896 27.86 3.27 -97.35
C MET A 896 27.73 4.58 -98.14
N THR A 897 27.51 5.72 -97.49
CA THR A 897 27.63 7.04 -98.14
C THR A 897 29.08 7.43 -98.39
N GLY A 898 30.02 7.05 -97.51
CA GLY A 898 31.45 7.27 -97.69
C GLY A 898 32.08 6.44 -98.83
N LYS A 899 31.42 5.38 -99.29
CA LYS A 899 31.88 4.54 -100.42
C LYS A 899 31.51 5.07 -101.81
N LYS A 900 30.85 6.22 -101.92
CA LYS A 900 30.39 6.76 -103.21
C LYS A 900 31.34 7.73 -103.92
N GLU A 901 32.53 8.01 -103.40
CA GLU A 901 33.49 8.91 -104.07
C GLU A 901 34.63 8.22 -104.85
N ASP A 902 34.76 6.89 -104.81
CA ASP A 902 35.90 6.20 -105.45
C ASP A 902 35.55 5.35 -106.71
N ASP A 903 34.34 5.46 -107.27
CA ASP A 903 33.93 4.68 -108.46
C ASP A 903 33.34 5.54 -109.60
N LEU A 904 34.02 6.63 -109.94
CA LEU A 904 33.95 7.29 -111.25
C LEU A 904 35.38 7.43 -111.80
N THR A 905 35.89 6.37 -112.41
CA THR A 905 37.11 6.41 -113.24
C THR A 905 36.75 6.68 -114.70
N GLN A 906 37.55 7.51 -115.37
CA GLN A 906 37.69 7.64 -116.83
C GLN A 906 36.48 8.07 -117.67
#